data_AF-A0A9X3J7K6-F1
#
_entry.id   AF-A0A9X3J7K6-F1
#
_cell.length_a   1.000
_cell.length_b   1.000
_cell.length_c   1.000
_cell.angle_alpha   90.00
_cell.angle_beta   90.00
_cell.angle_gamma   90.00
#
_symmetry.space_group_name_H-M   'P 1'
#
loop_
_entity.id
_entity.type
_entity.pdbx_description
1 polymer ?
#
loop_
_entity_poly.entity_id
_entity_poly.type
_entity_poly.pdbx_seq_one_letter_code
_entity_poly.pdbx_strand_id
1 'polypeptide(L)'
;MHHSISWKKAVVITFLIYLNGILLAQPIGYYNGTENLSGEQLKSALHEIINDHVDFSYSRVRDIINYSDADPNNPNNVILFYTQESRNAAQYGSGGDYINREHVWAKSHGYFEDIRSMNGDAQNLRPADASVNEDRGNKDFDDVQPNGTRHPEATECWYSSNAWEPGPLTKGQVARILFYMATRYEGENGEIDLELVDKLSNYPLPQFGKLSTLLKWNNEYPPSDFERRRNERIYEIQQNRNPFVDNPDFANLIWNNGSLKNIKFSEFEMTPEKPAIGEDATISVGISSSTAPDSVLLFWGNTYDSNVNKAKMPLNSGKYSAQLTFNNVEAGETVYFLIQAFSGEDTANIRGSYIFPETISEEDLTQITDVQGTTLQSPLLGQEVTIAGRIAANFDNAVYIQQKGTTKRAGICVYNSLKTGNIGDSIIVKGTVAEYSSLTELADINYFVNFKNNDSITPQLINTQELGEDLEGMLVTIENVTFKDAGVRATDANTSFTFSDDYGESVLFSAWNSRLVGKKIPSGKVKLTGVVSEYNGSYQILARDINDFSSVITSAPLVSKSKNEVTIYPNPAGDQLNFSTTEEISSVEIFSANGQLKQQIKNPATSINTSGLTDGIYFITITTDENELIHKKFVISR
;
A
#
# COMPACT_ATOMS: atom_id res chain seq x y z
N MET A 1 -42.93 -45.14 49.66
CA MET A 1 -41.45 -45.23 49.59
C MET A 1 -40.93 -43.94 49.01
N HIS A 2 -40.40 -43.08 49.88
CA HIS A 2 -39.72 -41.83 49.50
C HIS A 2 -38.34 -42.18 48.93
N HIS A 3 -38.04 -41.74 47.71
CA HIS A 3 -36.65 -41.53 47.30
C HIS A 3 -36.52 -40.17 46.60
N SER A 4 -35.57 -39.40 47.14
CA SER A 4 -35.20 -38.03 46.85
C SER A 4 -34.58 -37.86 45.46
N ILE A 5 -35.01 -36.82 44.73
CA ILE A 5 -34.28 -36.30 43.57
C ILE A 5 -33.33 -35.23 44.08
N SER A 6 -32.03 -35.55 44.13
CA SER A 6 -30.96 -34.59 44.47
C SER A 6 -30.55 -33.81 43.23
N TRP A 7 -30.67 -32.48 43.28
CA TRP A 7 -30.14 -31.56 42.29
C TRP A 7 -28.61 -31.53 42.39
N LYS A 8 -27.90 -32.07 41.40
CA LYS A 8 -26.46 -31.85 41.26
C LYS A 8 -26.24 -30.46 40.66
N LYS A 9 -25.62 -29.58 41.45
CA LYS A 9 -25.14 -28.27 41.02
C LYS A 9 -24.13 -28.46 39.88
N ALA A 10 -24.45 -27.98 38.69
CA ALA A 10 -23.45 -27.79 37.64
C ALA A 10 -22.60 -26.59 38.01
N VAL A 11 -21.32 -26.82 38.29
CA VAL A 11 -20.32 -25.77 38.42
C VAL A 11 -20.00 -25.31 36.99
N VAL A 12 -20.51 -24.14 36.61
CA VAL A 12 -20.07 -23.44 35.39
C VAL A 12 -18.74 -22.80 35.73
N ILE A 13 -17.65 -23.40 35.25
CA ILE A 13 -16.33 -22.78 35.23
C ILE A 13 -16.32 -21.87 34.00
N THR A 14 -16.54 -20.57 34.21
CA THR A 14 -16.32 -19.56 33.18
C THR A 14 -14.82 -19.45 32.95
N PHE A 15 -14.33 -20.05 31.86
CA PHE A 15 -12.99 -19.76 31.35
C PHE A 15 -13.03 -18.35 30.75
N LEU A 16 -12.55 -17.35 31.51
CA LEU A 16 -12.17 -16.07 30.95
C LEU A 16 -10.90 -16.30 30.14
N ILE A 17 -11.06 -16.51 28.83
CA ILE A 17 -9.95 -16.39 27.88
C ILE A 17 -9.66 -14.89 27.80
N TYR A 18 -8.65 -14.45 28.56
CA TYR A 18 -8.01 -13.17 28.30
C TYR A 18 -7.21 -13.33 27.00
N LEU A 19 -7.83 -12.98 25.87
CA LEU A 19 -7.10 -12.82 24.62
C LEU A 19 -6.25 -11.54 24.78
N ASN A 20 -5.01 -11.70 25.26
CA ASN A 20 -4.05 -10.60 25.26
C ASN A 20 -3.85 -10.19 23.80
N GLY A 21 -4.09 -8.91 23.48
CA GLY A 21 -3.80 -8.39 22.15
C GLY A 21 -2.35 -8.67 21.81
N ILE A 22 -2.12 -9.39 20.70
CA ILE A 22 -0.77 -9.65 20.21
C ILE A 22 -0.19 -8.30 19.76
N LEU A 23 0.85 -7.86 20.46
CA LEU A 23 1.58 -6.64 20.15
C LEU A 23 2.50 -6.90 18.96
N LEU A 24 2.42 -6.12 17.88
CA LEU A 24 3.20 -6.39 16.67
C LEU A 24 4.30 -5.33 16.46
N ALA A 25 5.50 -5.77 16.09
CA ALA A 25 6.65 -4.93 15.74
C ALA A 25 6.92 -5.06 14.23
N GLN A 26 7.57 -4.06 13.64
CA GLN A 26 8.06 -4.13 12.26
C GLN A 26 8.97 -5.34 12.02
N PRO A 27 9.07 -5.86 10.78
CA PRO A 27 10.07 -6.85 10.43
C PRO A 27 11.49 -6.38 10.75
N ILE A 28 12.38 -7.31 11.07
CA ILE A 28 13.80 -7.03 11.27
C ILE A 28 14.35 -6.27 10.06
N GLY A 29 15.03 -5.15 10.31
CA GLY A 29 15.68 -4.35 9.27
C GLY A 29 14.76 -3.46 8.44
N TYR A 30 13.45 -3.43 8.69
CA TYR A 30 12.48 -2.67 7.88
C TYR A 30 12.81 -1.17 7.74
N TYR A 31 13.45 -0.57 8.76
CA TYR A 31 13.85 0.85 8.77
C TYR A 31 15.38 1.06 8.66
N ASN A 32 16.14 0.05 8.23
CA ASN A 32 17.57 0.25 7.94
C ASN A 32 17.73 1.34 6.86
N GLY A 33 18.74 2.20 7.02
CA GLY A 33 18.96 3.38 6.17
C GLY A 33 18.35 4.67 6.73
N THR A 34 17.61 4.62 7.84
CA THR A 34 17.07 5.82 8.53
C THR A 34 18.00 6.35 9.62
N GLU A 35 19.06 5.62 9.95
CA GLU A 35 20.00 6.01 11.00
C GLU A 35 20.72 7.33 10.70
N ASN A 36 20.92 8.14 11.73
CA ASN A 36 21.57 9.46 11.64
C ASN A 36 20.86 10.50 10.76
N LEU A 37 19.62 10.27 10.33
CA LEU A 37 18.85 11.23 9.53
C LEU A 37 17.86 12.02 10.39
N SER A 38 17.57 13.25 9.97
CA SER A 38 16.55 14.14 10.55
C SER A 38 16.03 15.10 9.48
N GLY A 39 14.91 15.78 9.74
CA GLY A 39 14.28 16.69 8.79
C GLY A 39 13.94 16.00 7.47
N GLU A 40 14.09 16.74 6.36
CA GLU A 40 13.79 16.24 5.01
C GLU A 40 14.56 14.96 4.64
N GLN A 41 15.80 14.80 5.11
CA GLN A 41 16.57 13.59 4.80
C GLN A 41 15.91 12.33 5.38
N LEU A 42 15.37 12.44 6.59
CA LEU A 42 14.64 11.33 7.22
C LEU A 42 13.27 11.12 6.56
N LYS A 43 12.55 12.22 6.25
CA LYS A 43 11.27 12.15 5.53
C LYS A 43 11.44 11.44 4.18
N SER A 44 12.42 11.83 3.36
CA SER A 44 12.71 11.17 2.08
C SER A 44 13.13 9.71 2.24
N ALA A 45 13.99 9.38 3.23
CA ALA A 45 14.36 7.98 3.47
C ALA A 45 13.16 7.11 3.85
N LEU A 46 12.23 7.65 4.64
CA LEU A 46 10.99 6.97 4.98
C LEU A 46 10.02 6.88 3.80
N HIS A 47 9.92 7.92 2.97
CA HIS A 47 9.17 7.91 1.70
C HIS A 47 9.62 6.73 0.84
N GLU A 48 10.92 6.58 0.57
CA GLU A 48 11.43 5.45 -0.22
C GLU A 48 11.11 4.08 0.37
N ILE A 49 10.96 3.95 1.70
CA ILE A 49 10.60 2.69 2.35
C ILE A 49 9.11 2.37 2.17
N ILE A 50 8.24 3.39 2.11
CA ILE A 50 6.78 3.21 2.18
C ILE A 50 6.03 3.61 0.90
N ASN A 51 6.71 4.20 -0.09
CA ASN A 51 6.13 4.75 -1.31
C ASN A 51 5.45 3.68 -2.18
N ASP A 52 6.06 2.51 -2.27
CA ASP A 52 5.52 1.38 -2.99
C ASP A 52 4.63 0.53 -2.08
N HIS A 53 3.34 0.53 -2.39
CA HIS A 53 2.35 -0.26 -1.67
C HIS A 53 1.38 -0.89 -2.66
N VAL A 54 0.84 -2.05 -2.31
CA VAL A 54 -0.24 -2.65 -3.09
C VAL A 54 -1.46 -1.74 -2.94
N ASP A 55 -1.88 -1.11 -4.04
CA ASP A 55 -3.08 -0.28 -4.07
C ASP A 55 -4.34 -1.16 -4.18
N PHE A 56 -5.41 -0.74 -3.50
CA PHE A 56 -6.70 -1.41 -3.54
C PHE A 56 -7.79 -0.41 -3.91
N SER A 57 -8.91 -0.89 -4.47
CA SER A 57 -10.06 0.02 -4.64
C SER A 57 -10.66 0.39 -3.31
N TYR A 58 -11.29 1.57 -3.25
CA TYR A 58 -12.09 1.99 -2.11
C TYR A 58 -13.15 0.96 -1.68
N SER A 59 -13.63 0.13 -2.62
CA SER A 59 -14.56 -0.96 -2.33
C SER A 59 -13.90 -2.10 -1.54
N ARG A 60 -12.69 -2.52 -1.93
CA ARG A 60 -11.95 -3.62 -1.29
C ARG A 60 -11.44 -3.25 0.10
N VAL A 61 -11.14 -1.97 0.34
CA VAL A 61 -10.69 -1.50 1.66
C VAL A 61 -11.69 -1.78 2.77
N ARG A 62 -12.98 -1.92 2.46
CA ARG A 62 -13.99 -2.36 3.45
C ARG A 62 -13.57 -3.68 4.12
N ASP A 63 -13.14 -4.66 3.33
CA ASP A 63 -12.77 -5.97 3.83
C ASP A 63 -11.44 -5.89 4.62
N ILE A 64 -10.53 -5.00 4.20
CA ILE A 64 -9.28 -4.68 4.91
C ILE A 64 -9.57 -4.07 6.28
N ILE A 65 -10.49 -3.10 6.37
CA ILE A 65 -10.91 -2.47 7.64
C ILE A 65 -11.56 -3.51 8.56
N ASN A 66 -12.44 -4.36 8.03
CA ASN A 66 -13.07 -5.43 8.80
C ASN A 66 -12.02 -6.36 9.43
N TYR A 67 -10.89 -6.58 8.76
CA TYR A 67 -9.77 -7.31 9.31
C TYR A 67 -8.92 -6.46 10.27
N SER A 68 -8.46 -5.27 9.88
CA SER A 68 -7.47 -4.49 10.62
C SER A 68 -8.03 -3.82 11.88
N ASP A 69 -9.29 -3.38 11.83
CA ASP A 69 -10.00 -2.70 12.92
C ASP A 69 -10.95 -3.63 13.71
N ALA A 70 -10.91 -4.96 13.46
CA ALA A 70 -11.75 -5.94 14.15
C ALA A 70 -11.63 -5.84 15.67
N ASP A 71 -12.77 -5.82 16.39
CA ASP A 71 -12.79 -5.82 17.85
C ASP A 71 -12.12 -7.12 18.37
N PRO A 72 -11.03 -7.02 19.16
CA PRO A 72 -10.35 -8.18 19.73
C PRO A 72 -11.27 -9.10 20.55
N ASN A 73 -12.35 -8.58 21.13
CA ASN A 73 -13.31 -9.33 21.94
C ASN A 73 -14.51 -9.84 21.13
N ASN A 74 -14.73 -9.32 19.93
CA ASN A 74 -15.79 -9.75 19.02
C ASN A 74 -15.36 -9.53 17.56
N PRO A 75 -14.64 -10.48 16.93
CA PRO A 75 -14.08 -10.30 15.60
C PRO A 75 -15.09 -10.08 14.45
N ASN A 76 -16.39 -10.28 14.68
CA ASN A 76 -17.45 -9.93 13.73
C ASN A 76 -17.81 -8.44 13.76
N ASN A 77 -17.25 -7.68 14.71
CA ASN A 77 -17.40 -6.26 14.86
C ASN A 77 -16.08 -5.53 14.55
N VAL A 78 -16.17 -4.24 14.24
CA VAL A 78 -15.04 -3.30 14.18
C VAL A 78 -15.17 -2.26 15.28
N ILE A 79 -14.03 -1.75 15.77
CA ILE A 79 -14.02 -0.60 16.69
C ILE A 79 -14.08 0.70 15.89
N LEU A 80 -15.16 1.45 16.06
CA LEU A 80 -15.36 2.73 15.38
C LEU A 80 -14.41 3.80 15.87
N PHE A 81 -13.88 4.59 14.93
CA PHE A 81 -12.76 5.46 15.16
C PHE A 81 -13.08 6.59 16.13
N TYR A 82 -14.18 7.33 15.98
CA TYR A 82 -14.48 8.46 16.87
C TYR A 82 -15.32 8.09 18.09
N THR A 83 -16.27 7.16 17.93
CA THR A 83 -17.17 6.76 19.04
C THR A 83 -16.57 5.68 19.95
N GLN A 84 -15.54 4.97 19.48
CA GLN A 84 -14.92 3.82 20.18
C GLN A 84 -15.90 2.66 20.44
N GLU A 85 -17.04 2.63 19.74
CA GLU A 85 -18.02 1.56 19.82
C GLU A 85 -17.58 0.32 19.03
N SER A 86 -17.86 -0.87 19.56
CA SER A 86 -17.80 -2.12 18.81
C SER A 86 -19.08 -2.31 18.00
N ARG A 87 -18.99 -2.19 16.67
CA ARG A 87 -20.15 -2.27 15.77
C ARG A 87 -20.04 -3.39 14.75
N ASN A 88 -21.16 -4.03 14.41
CA ASN A 88 -21.18 -5.15 13.48
C ASN A 88 -20.62 -4.75 12.10
N ALA A 89 -19.59 -5.47 11.67
CA ALA A 89 -18.80 -5.20 10.48
C ALA A 89 -19.58 -5.35 9.15
N ALA A 90 -20.82 -5.84 9.18
CA ALA A 90 -21.71 -5.91 8.03
C ALA A 90 -22.54 -4.63 7.82
N GLN A 91 -22.58 -3.70 8.79
CA GLN A 91 -23.49 -2.55 8.78
C GLN A 91 -22.92 -1.32 8.03
N TYR A 92 -22.39 -1.49 6.81
CA TYR A 92 -21.98 -0.36 5.98
C TYR A 92 -23.17 0.31 5.27
N GLY A 93 -23.14 1.64 5.13
CA GLY A 93 -24.26 2.41 4.53
C GLY A 93 -23.96 3.91 4.44
N SER A 94 -24.95 4.71 4.08
CA SER A 94 -24.78 6.15 3.75
C SER A 94 -25.49 7.12 4.71
N GLY A 95 -25.77 6.75 5.96
CA GLY A 95 -26.37 7.66 6.95
C GLY A 95 -26.76 7.00 8.28
N GLY A 96 -27.08 7.79 9.31
CA GLY A 96 -27.40 7.29 10.65
C GLY A 96 -26.28 6.45 11.25
N ASP A 97 -26.63 5.35 11.91
CA ASP A 97 -25.67 4.50 12.66
C ASP A 97 -24.88 3.51 11.77
N TYR A 98 -24.92 3.68 10.44
CA TYR A 98 -24.15 2.84 9.53
C TYR A 98 -22.65 3.16 9.61
N ILE A 99 -21.82 2.18 9.29
CA ILE A 99 -20.38 2.32 9.20
C ILE A 99 -20.04 3.04 7.88
N ASN A 100 -19.31 4.14 8.01
CA ASN A 100 -18.61 4.84 6.95
C ASN A 100 -17.11 4.52 7.00
N ARG A 101 -16.45 4.78 5.88
CA ARG A 101 -14.98 4.72 5.78
C ARG A 101 -14.50 6.17 5.84
N GLU A 102 -14.06 6.58 7.02
CA GLU A 102 -13.47 7.88 7.30
C GLU A 102 -12.09 7.97 6.66
N HIS A 103 -11.88 9.02 5.87
CA HIS A 103 -10.56 9.41 5.35
C HIS A 103 -9.96 10.40 6.33
N VAL A 104 -9.06 9.94 7.21
CA VAL A 104 -8.48 10.79 8.27
C VAL A 104 -7.74 11.98 7.69
N TRP A 105 -6.94 11.80 6.64
CA TRP A 105 -6.68 12.88 5.69
C TRP A 105 -7.88 12.98 4.74
N ALA A 106 -8.71 14.01 4.90
CA ALA A 106 -9.93 14.14 4.11
C ALA A 106 -9.60 14.28 2.61
N LYS A 107 -10.28 13.51 1.76
CA LYS A 107 -10.12 13.53 0.29
C LYS A 107 -10.17 14.92 -0.32
N SER A 108 -10.98 15.79 0.27
CA SER A 108 -11.21 17.16 -0.16
C SER A 108 -9.99 18.07 0.04
N HIS A 109 -9.00 17.66 0.83
CA HIS A 109 -7.68 18.29 0.93
C HIS A 109 -6.74 17.67 -0.11
N GLY A 110 -6.87 18.12 -1.36
CA GLY A 110 -6.06 17.64 -2.49
C GLY A 110 -6.85 16.97 -3.63
N TYR A 111 -8.13 16.66 -3.44
CA TYR A 111 -9.01 16.06 -4.45
C TYR A 111 -8.47 14.75 -5.06
N PHE A 112 -7.99 13.84 -4.20
CA PHE A 112 -7.40 12.57 -4.64
C PHE A 112 -8.41 11.40 -4.72
N GLU A 113 -9.72 11.68 -4.79
CA GLU A 113 -10.76 10.64 -4.82
C GLU A 113 -10.69 9.71 -6.03
N ASP A 114 -10.20 10.22 -7.16
CA ASP A 114 -9.99 9.44 -8.39
C ASP A 114 -8.60 8.81 -8.49
N ILE A 115 -7.74 9.00 -7.47
CA ILE A 115 -6.39 8.41 -7.41
C ILE A 115 -6.46 7.18 -6.53
N ARG A 116 -6.49 6.02 -7.17
CA ARG A 116 -6.73 4.73 -6.51
C ARG A 116 -5.79 4.44 -5.34
N SER A 117 -4.48 4.68 -5.50
CA SER A 117 -3.48 4.46 -4.43
C SER A 117 -3.81 5.28 -3.17
N MET A 118 -4.16 6.56 -3.35
CA MET A 118 -4.49 7.49 -2.26
C MET A 118 -5.89 7.26 -1.67
N ASN A 119 -6.89 7.06 -2.52
CA ASN A 119 -8.28 6.89 -2.11
C ASN A 119 -8.49 5.56 -1.38
N GLY A 120 -7.76 4.52 -1.80
CA GLY A 120 -7.78 3.18 -1.23
C GLY A 120 -6.73 2.90 -0.16
N ASP A 121 -5.98 3.89 0.32
CA ASP A 121 -4.96 3.66 1.33
C ASP A 121 -5.58 3.26 2.67
N ALA A 122 -5.37 2.01 3.05
CA ALA A 122 -5.89 1.43 4.28
C ALA A 122 -5.26 2.06 5.52
N GLN A 123 -4.05 2.63 5.47
CA GLN A 123 -3.47 3.36 6.60
C GLN A 123 -4.25 4.64 6.91
N ASN A 124 -4.84 5.28 5.89
CA ASN A 124 -5.64 6.50 6.01
C ASN A 124 -7.11 6.26 6.39
N LEU A 125 -7.62 5.07 6.07
CA LEU A 125 -9.05 4.76 6.18
C LEU A 125 -9.43 4.09 7.50
N ARG A 126 -10.44 4.63 8.19
CA ARG A 126 -10.96 4.11 9.46
C ARG A 126 -12.47 3.84 9.40
N PRO A 127 -12.99 2.83 10.13
CA PRO A 127 -14.43 2.67 10.28
C PRO A 127 -14.94 3.78 11.21
N ALA A 128 -15.94 4.55 10.79
CA ALA A 128 -16.55 5.59 11.62
C ALA A 128 -18.08 5.50 11.54
N ASP A 129 -18.76 5.98 12.58
CA ASP A 129 -20.18 6.23 12.49
C ASP A 129 -20.47 7.26 11.38
N ALA A 130 -21.49 7.03 10.54
CA ALA A 130 -21.76 7.89 9.40
C ALA A 130 -22.15 9.31 9.80
N SER A 131 -22.92 9.48 10.88
CA SER A 131 -23.35 10.79 11.38
C SER A 131 -22.15 11.57 11.90
N VAL A 132 -21.28 10.90 12.67
CA VAL A 132 -20.05 11.50 13.19
C VAL A 132 -19.07 11.85 12.06
N ASN A 133 -18.99 10.99 11.05
CA ASN A 133 -18.14 11.20 9.88
C ASN A 133 -18.60 12.42 9.06
N GLU A 134 -19.91 12.57 8.86
CA GLU A 134 -20.52 13.73 8.21
C GLU A 134 -20.23 15.02 9.00
N ASP A 135 -20.42 15.00 10.32
CA ASP A 135 -20.15 16.13 11.20
C ASP A 135 -18.66 16.48 11.28
N ARG A 136 -17.76 15.50 11.20
CA ARG A 136 -16.31 15.73 11.06
C ARG A 136 -16.03 16.47 9.75
N GLY A 137 -16.55 15.97 8.64
CA GLY A 137 -16.42 16.58 7.30
C GLY A 137 -14.95 16.75 6.88
N ASN A 138 -14.55 17.98 6.54
CA ASN A 138 -13.18 18.33 6.15
C ASN A 138 -12.49 19.24 7.17
N LYS A 139 -12.93 19.22 8.43
CA LYS A 139 -12.30 20.04 9.47
C LYS A 139 -10.87 19.58 9.69
N ASP A 140 -9.97 20.55 9.87
CA ASP A 140 -8.62 20.26 10.33
C ASP A 140 -8.69 19.72 11.78
N PHE A 141 -7.64 19.03 12.24
CA PHE A 141 -7.61 18.56 13.62
C PHE A 141 -6.90 19.56 14.54
N ASP A 142 -7.49 19.90 15.67
CA ASP A 142 -6.89 20.77 16.68
C ASP A 142 -7.54 20.54 18.05
N ASP A 143 -6.95 21.09 19.12
CA ASP A 143 -7.64 21.23 20.40
C ASP A 143 -8.63 22.40 20.32
N VAL A 144 -9.92 22.16 20.57
CA VAL A 144 -10.98 23.19 20.57
C VAL A 144 -11.51 23.49 21.97
N GLN A 145 -11.21 22.64 22.95
CA GLN A 145 -11.59 22.87 24.33
C GLN A 145 -10.88 24.09 24.96
N PRO A 146 -11.52 24.78 25.92
CA PRO A 146 -12.87 24.53 26.43
C PRO A 146 -14.00 25.21 25.62
N ASN A 147 -13.67 25.86 24.49
CA ASN A 147 -14.59 26.75 23.78
C ASN A 147 -15.34 26.09 22.61
N GLY A 148 -14.97 24.87 22.23
CA GLY A 148 -15.66 24.06 21.23
C GLY A 148 -17.01 23.51 21.73
N THR A 149 -17.69 22.82 20.84
CA THR A 149 -18.94 22.11 21.12
C THR A 149 -18.67 20.62 21.25
N ARG A 150 -19.13 19.99 22.32
CA ARG A 150 -19.05 18.54 22.49
C ARG A 150 -20.00 17.84 21.51
N HIS A 151 -19.51 16.84 20.80
CA HIS A 151 -20.34 16.08 19.88
C HIS A 151 -21.36 15.20 20.63
N PRO A 152 -22.63 15.15 20.21
CA PRO A 152 -23.69 14.44 20.95
C PRO A 152 -23.52 12.91 20.92
N GLU A 153 -23.02 12.34 19.81
CA GLU A 153 -22.84 10.90 19.64
C GLU A 153 -21.41 10.43 19.98
N ALA A 154 -20.38 10.93 19.29
CA ALA A 154 -18.98 10.74 19.66
C ALA A 154 -18.62 11.57 20.90
N THR A 155 -19.06 11.11 22.07
CA THR A 155 -19.13 11.95 23.26
C THR A 155 -17.77 12.38 23.86
N GLU A 156 -16.66 11.81 23.39
CA GLU A 156 -15.31 12.27 23.74
C GLU A 156 -14.73 13.27 22.73
N CYS A 157 -15.41 13.49 21.61
CA CYS A 157 -15.02 14.43 20.57
C CYS A 157 -15.64 15.81 20.79
N TRP A 158 -14.90 16.83 20.39
CA TRP A 158 -15.35 18.22 20.37
C TRP A 158 -15.07 18.82 19.00
N TYR A 159 -15.80 19.87 18.62
CA TYR A 159 -15.56 20.53 17.34
C TYR A 159 -15.89 22.03 17.40
N SER A 160 -15.31 22.77 16.46
CA SER A 160 -15.64 24.16 16.15
C SER A 160 -16.12 24.25 14.69
N SER A 161 -16.26 25.46 14.17
CA SER A 161 -16.60 25.65 12.75
C SER A 161 -15.56 25.08 11.79
N ASN A 162 -14.28 25.00 12.19
CA ASN A 162 -13.18 24.63 11.31
C ASN A 162 -12.20 23.61 11.89
N ALA A 163 -12.39 23.16 13.13
CA ALA A 163 -11.53 22.18 13.77
C ALA A 163 -12.32 21.05 14.43
N TRP A 164 -11.73 19.84 14.41
CA TRP A 164 -12.21 18.65 15.10
C TRP A 164 -11.17 18.20 16.14
N GLU A 165 -11.58 18.07 17.39
CA GLU A 165 -10.79 17.51 18.48
C GLU A 165 -11.33 16.10 18.76
N PRO A 166 -10.59 15.04 18.40
CA PRO A 166 -11.05 13.68 18.61
C PRO A 166 -10.80 13.25 20.07
N GLY A 167 -11.40 12.13 20.49
CA GLY A 167 -11.25 11.61 21.85
C GLY A 167 -9.80 11.18 22.19
N PRO A 168 -9.42 11.12 23.47
CA PRO A 168 -8.05 10.78 23.90
C PRO A 168 -7.45 9.53 23.25
N LEU A 169 -8.23 8.45 23.08
CA LEU A 169 -7.76 7.21 22.46
C LEU A 169 -7.38 7.35 20.98
N THR A 170 -7.79 8.44 20.34
CA THR A 170 -7.69 8.63 18.88
C THR A 170 -6.79 9.79 18.48
N LYS A 171 -6.50 10.73 19.40
CA LYS A 171 -5.60 11.87 19.16
C LYS A 171 -4.24 11.46 18.59
N GLY A 172 -3.57 10.50 19.24
CA GLY A 172 -2.29 9.98 18.75
C GLY A 172 -2.40 9.26 17.40
N GLN A 173 -3.48 8.49 17.20
CA GLN A 173 -3.74 7.76 15.95
C GLN A 173 -3.91 8.74 14.79
N VAL A 174 -4.71 9.79 14.97
CA VAL A 174 -4.88 10.87 13.98
C VAL A 174 -3.54 11.48 13.60
N ALA A 175 -2.74 11.87 14.59
CA ALA A 175 -1.43 12.48 14.32
C ALA A 175 -0.54 11.56 13.46
N ARG A 176 -0.42 10.28 13.83
CA ARG A 176 0.43 9.33 13.12
C ARG A 176 -0.08 8.96 11.73
N ILE A 177 -1.40 8.92 11.51
CA ILE A 177 -1.97 8.74 10.18
C ILE A 177 -1.64 9.93 9.29
N LEU A 178 -1.77 11.16 9.79
CA LEU A 178 -1.45 12.36 9.02
C LEU A 178 0.05 12.51 8.73
N PHE A 179 0.93 12.16 9.69
CA PHE A 179 2.37 12.11 9.45
C PHE A 179 2.72 11.09 8.35
N TYR A 180 2.08 9.92 8.37
CA TYR A 180 2.25 8.92 7.32
C TYR A 180 1.80 9.45 5.95
N MET A 181 0.60 10.03 5.85
CA MET A 181 0.08 10.55 4.58
C MET A 181 1.02 11.61 3.99
N ALA A 182 1.53 12.52 4.82
CA ALA A 182 2.45 13.56 4.39
C ALA A 182 3.89 13.09 4.16
N THR A 183 4.24 11.84 4.52
CA THR A 183 5.57 11.26 4.25
C THR A 183 5.51 10.30 3.05
N ARG A 184 4.36 9.67 2.83
CA ARG A 184 4.13 8.75 1.72
C ARG A 184 3.89 9.50 0.42
N TYR A 185 3.08 10.55 0.44
CA TYR A 185 2.58 11.18 -0.79
C TYR A 185 3.32 12.48 -1.07
N GLU A 186 4.47 12.39 -1.74
CA GLU A 186 5.33 13.52 -2.15
C GLU A 186 5.06 14.00 -3.61
N GLY A 187 3.97 13.55 -4.25
CA GLY A 187 3.57 13.99 -5.59
C GLY A 187 4.21 13.26 -6.78
N GLU A 188 4.72 12.04 -6.57
CA GLU A 188 5.29 11.20 -7.63
C GLU A 188 4.22 10.33 -8.33
N ASN A 189 4.52 9.79 -9.51
CA ASN A 189 3.67 8.79 -10.21
C ASN A 189 2.19 9.20 -10.45
N GLY A 190 1.92 10.51 -10.55
CA GLY A 190 0.57 11.04 -10.75
C GLY A 190 -0.26 11.17 -9.47
N GLU A 191 0.38 11.04 -8.31
CA GLU A 191 -0.20 11.27 -6.99
C GLU A 191 -0.12 12.75 -6.59
N ILE A 192 -0.84 13.12 -5.53
CA ILE A 192 -0.84 14.49 -5.01
C ILE A 192 0.18 14.60 -3.89
N ASP A 193 0.99 15.66 -3.93
CA ASP A 193 1.88 16.04 -2.83
C ASP A 193 1.07 16.56 -1.63
N LEU A 194 1.08 15.80 -0.54
CA LEU A 194 0.32 16.06 0.69
C LEU A 194 1.24 16.63 1.76
N GLU A 195 0.93 17.84 2.25
CA GLU A 195 1.82 18.54 3.18
C GLU A 195 1.18 18.92 4.51
N LEU A 196 1.90 18.72 5.62
CA LEU A 196 1.46 19.19 6.93
C LEU A 196 1.83 20.66 7.16
N VAL A 197 0.89 21.44 7.67
CA VAL A 197 1.06 22.86 7.95
C VAL A 197 0.59 23.22 9.36
N ASP A 198 1.05 24.34 9.90
CA ASP A 198 0.68 24.79 11.25
C ASP A 198 -0.42 25.88 11.27
N LYS A 199 -1.48 25.67 10.48
CA LYS A 199 -2.64 26.58 10.37
C LYS A 199 -3.92 25.79 10.14
N LEU A 200 -5.08 26.39 10.41
CA LEU A 200 -6.41 25.83 10.12
C LEU A 200 -6.99 26.40 8.82
N SER A 201 -8.05 25.77 8.33
CA SER A 201 -8.86 26.17 7.18
C SER A 201 -8.05 26.20 5.88
N ASN A 202 -7.33 25.11 5.61
CA ASN A 202 -6.49 24.97 4.41
C ASN A 202 -7.21 24.40 3.19
N TYR A 203 -8.40 23.85 3.40
CA TYR A 203 -9.24 23.34 2.31
C TYR A 203 -9.40 24.38 1.19
N PRO A 204 -9.29 23.98 -0.10
CA PRO A 204 -9.12 22.62 -0.62
C PRO A 204 -7.67 22.23 -0.96
N LEU A 205 -6.67 22.98 -0.49
CA LEU A 205 -5.28 22.67 -0.77
C LEU A 205 -4.91 21.27 -0.23
N PRO A 206 -3.92 20.58 -0.82
CA PRO A 206 -3.40 19.32 -0.29
C PRO A 206 -2.54 19.56 0.96
N GLN A 207 -3.04 20.40 1.87
CA GLN A 207 -2.38 20.79 3.10
C GLN A 207 -3.30 20.46 4.26
N PHE A 208 -2.80 19.78 5.29
CA PHE A 208 -3.57 19.46 6.49
C PHE A 208 -2.98 20.13 7.73
N GLY A 209 -3.86 20.69 8.57
CA GLY A 209 -3.52 21.69 9.56
C GLY A 209 -2.99 21.23 10.92
N LYS A 210 -2.59 22.26 11.69
CA LYS A 210 -2.13 22.27 13.09
C LYS A 210 -1.09 21.21 13.46
N LEU A 211 -0.01 21.17 12.67
CA LEU A 211 1.19 20.38 12.94
C LEU A 211 1.67 20.45 14.40
N SER A 212 1.66 21.62 15.04
CA SER A 212 2.04 21.76 16.45
C SER A 212 1.15 20.93 17.39
N THR A 213 -0.16 20.89 17.15
CA THR A 213 -1.11 20.06 17.89
C THR A 213 -0.94 18.57 17.58
N LEU A 214 -0.67 18.20 16.33
CA LEU A 214 -0.40 16.80 15.97
C LEU A 214 0.87 16.27 16.66
N LEU A 215 1.94 17.08 16.70
CA LEU A 215 3.17 16.74 17.42
C LEU A 215 2.91 16.57 18.93
N LYS A 216 2.14 17.48 19.53
CA LYS A 216 1.69 17.36 20.91
C LYS A 216 0.95 16.05 21.14
N TRP A 217 -0.06 15.73 20.33
CA TRP A 217 -0.85 14.51 20.47
C TRP A 217 -0.02 13.25 20.29
N ASN A 218 0.92 13.22 19.34
CA ASN A 218 1.80 12.07 19.17
C ASN A 218 2.67 11.79 20.41
N ASN A 219 3.14 12.86 21.08
CA ASN A 219 3.95 12.75 22.29
C ASN A 219 3.12 12.37 23.53
N GLU A 220 1.90 12.92 23.67
CA GLU A 220 1.01 12.66 24.81
C GLU A 220 0.28 11.30 24.73
N TYR A 221 -0.01 10.84 23.50
CA TYR A 221 -0.78 9.62 23.25
C TYR A 221 0.05 8.63 22.42
N PRO A 222 0.96 7.87 23.06
CA PRO A 222 1.78 6.88 22.36
C PRO A 222 0.93 5.79 21.71
N PRO A 223 1.48 5.04 20.72
CA PRO A 223 0.73 4.00 20.04
C PRO A 223 0.18 2.94 20.99
N SER A 224 -1.08 2.59 20.78
CA SER A 224 -1.74 1.52 21.53
C SER A 224 -1.48 0.15 20.90
N ASP A 225 -1.81 -0.91 21.65
CA ASP A 225 -1.72 -2.30 21.18
C ASP A 225 -2.62 -2.54 19.97
N PHE A 226 -3.82 -1.96 20.01
CA PHE A 226 -4.78 -2.02 18.92
C PHE A 226 -4.21 -1.38 17.66
N GLU A 227 -3.54 -0.23 17.79
CA GLU A 227 -2.95 0.50 16.67
C GLU A 227 -1.74 -0.22 16.06
N ARG A 228 -0.84 -0.78 16.88
CA ARG A 228 0.26 -1.63 16.40
C ARG A 228 -0.25 -2.86 15.65
N ARG A 229 -1.26 -3.54 16.21
CA ARG A 229 -1.90 -4.67 15.55
C ARG A 229 -2.55 -4.27 14.22
N ARG A 230 -3.20 -3.11 14.17
CA ARG A 230 -3.76 -2.57 12.93
C ARG A 230 -2.68 -2.31 11.89
N ASN A 231 -1.56 -1.71 12.28
CA ASN A 231 -0.41 -1.45 11.39
C ASN A 231 0.13 -2.75 10.78
N GLU A 232 0.25 -3.81 11.58
CA GLU A 232 0.65 -5.13 11.08
C GLU A 232 -0.36 -5.74 10.12
N ARG A 233 -1.64 -5.74 10.48
CA ARG A 233 -2.69 -6.33 9.64
C ARG A 233 -2.80 -5.63 8.29
N ILE A 234 -2.55 -4.33 8.25
CA ILE A 234 -2.46 -3.59 7.00
C ILE A 234 -1.19 -3.96 6.25
N TYR A 235 -0.04 -4.10 6.93
CA TYR A 235 1.20 -4.52 6.30
C TYR A 235 1.11 -5.90 5.60
N GLU A 236 0.40 -6.86 6.20
CA GLU A 236 0.13 -8.19 5.60
C GLU A 236 -0.61 -8.11 4.25
N ILE A 237 -1.30 -6.99 4.00
CA ILE A 237 -2.17 -6.77 2.85
C ILE A 237 -1.54 -5.72 1.92
N GLN A 238 -1.44 -4.47 2.37
CA GLN A 238 -0.95 -3.32 1.62
C GLN A 238 0.57 -3.31 1.39
N GLN A 239 1.32 -4.17 2.09
CA GLN A 239 2.79 -4.33 1.96
C GLN A 239 3.64 -3.14 2.44
N ASN A 240 3.06 -2.05 2.92
CA ASN A 240 3.76 -0.95 3.59
C ASN A 240 3.27 -0.72 5.03
N ARG A 241 4.07 -0.03 5.84
CA ARG A 241 3.79 0.26 7.25
C ARG A 241 3.68 1.76 7.49
N ASN A 242 2.96 2.16 8.53
CA ASN A 242 3.03 3.51 9.07
C ASN A 242 4.27 3.66 9.99
N PRO A 243 5.33 4.40 9.58
CA PRO A 243 6.56 4.53 10.38
C PRO A 243 6.36 5.20 11.72
N PHE A 244 5.34 6.05 11.84
CA PHE A 244 5.07 6.82 13.05
C PHE A 244 4.34 5.99 14.09
N VAL A 245 3.69 4.88 13.71
CA VAL A 245 3.17 3.88 14.67
C VAL A 245 4.31 3.05 15.27
N ASP A 246 5.25 2.62 14.43
CA ASP A 246 6.37 1.79 14.88
C ASP A 246 7.45 2.62 15.60
N ASN A 247 7.69 3.86 15.16
CA ASN A 247 8.67 4.80 15.70
C ASN A 247 8.09 6.22 15.82
N PRO A 248 7.29 6.52 16.86
CA PRO A 248 6.66 7.84 17.05
C PRO A 248 7.63 9.01 17.11
N ASP A 249 8.87 8.78 17.55
CA ASP A 249 9.91 9.80 17.65
C ASP A 249 10.32 10.38 16.28
N PHE A 250 10.07 9.66 15.17
CA PHE A 250 10.34 10.16 13.82
C PHE A 250 9.62 11.48 13.55
N ALA A 251 8.41 11.68 14.08
CA ALA A 251 7.69 12.93 13.90
C ALA A 251 8.45 14.13 14.50
N ASN A 252 9.08 13.96 15.66
CA ASN A 252 9.87 15.02 16.28
C ASN A 252 11.18 15.26 15.51
N LEU A 253 11.82 14.20 15.00
CA LEU A 253 13.04 14.31 14.20
C LEU A 253 12.81 15.01 12.85
N ILE A 254 11.61 14.88 12.27
CA ILE A 254 11.26 15.53 11.00
C ILE A 254 10.78 16.96 11.24
N TRP A 255 9.77 17.16 12.09
CA TRP A 255 9.01 18.42 12.15
C TRP A 255 9.21 19.25 13.43
N ASN A 256 9.91 18.74 14.44
CA ASN A 256 10.04 19.43 15.74
C ASN A 256 11.49 19.72 16.15
N ASN A 257 12.43 19.71 15.19
CA ASN A 257 13.87 19.88 15.44
C ASN A 257 14.39 18.95 16.56
N GLY A 258 13.85 17.73 16.63
CA GLY A 258 14.28 16.74 17.61
C GLY A 258 15.76 16.37 17.40
N SER A 259 16.49 16.24 18.51
CA SER A 259 17.89 15.82 18.45
C SER A 259 17.99 14.31 18.26
N LEU A 260 18.95 13.88 17.43
CA LEU A 260 19.33 12.48 17.33
C LEU A 260 19.78 11.95 18.70
N LYS A 261 19.36 10.72 19.02
CA LYS A 261 19.84 10.01 20.21
C LYS A 261 21.34 9.72 20.09
N ASN A 262 22.06 9.68 21.20
CA ASN A 262 23.50 9.37 21.22
C ASN A 262 23.78 8.00 20.60
N ILE A 263 23.00 6.99 20.97
CA ILE A 263 23.08 5.64 20.41
C ILE A 263 22.16 5.55 19.19
N LYS A 264 22.73 5.23 18.03
CA LYS A 264 21.97 4.91 16.81
C LYS A 264 22.24 3.47 16.40
N PHE A 265 21.17 2.75 16.06
CA PHE A 265 21.23 1.41 15.49
C PHE A 265 21.24 1.49 13.96
N SER A 266 22.00 0.61 13.32
CA SER A 266 22.03 0.41 11.87
C SER A 266 22.08 -1.08 11.57
N GLU A 267 21.79 -1.48 10.33
CA GLU A 267 22.00 -2.85 9.85
C GLU A 267 21.42 -3.92 10.81
N PHE A 268 20.18 -3.69 11.28
CA PHE A 268 19.50 -4.69 12.10
C PHE A 268 19.09 -5.87 11.22
N GLU A 269 19.67 -7.03 11.47
CA GLU A 269 19.66 -8.17 10.56
C GLU A 269 19.44 -9.48 11.32
N MET A 270 18.88 -10.46 10.62
CA MET A 270 18.82 -11.86 11.03
C MET A 270 19.43 -12.72 9.92
N THR A 271 20.33 -13.63 10.28
CA THR A 271 21.03 -14.53 9.33
C THR A 271 20.92 -15.99 9.76
N PRO A 272 20.34 -16.90 8.94
CA PRO A 272 19.70 -16.60 7.65
C PRO A 272 18.47 -15.70 7.82
N GLU A 273 18.05 -14.99 6.76
CA GLU A 273 16.91 -14.06 6.79
C GLU A 273 15.59 -14.77 7.12
N LYS A 274 15.49 -16.05 6.74
CA LYS A 274 14.30 -16.88 6.91
C LYS A 274 14.68 -18.24 7.53
N PRO A 275 15.07 -18.29 8.81
CA PRO A 275 15.45 -19.53 9.48
C PRO A 275 14.23 -20.45 9.64
N ALA A 276 14.42 -21.76 9.47
CA ALA A 276 13.38 -22.73 9.81
C ALA A 276 13.25 -22.91 11.34
N ILE A 277 12.13 -23.48 11.77
CA ILE A 277 11.94 -23.85 13.18
C ILE A 277 13.04 -24.85 13.58
N GLY A 278 13.68 -24.62 14.72
CA GLY A 278 14.80 -25.44 15.21
C GLY A 278 16.16 -25.14 14.58
N GLU A 279 16.25 -24.24 13.59
CA GLU A 279 17.53 -23.79 13.05
C GLU A 279 18.14 -22.66 13.89
N ASP A 280 19.48 -22.55 13.80
CA ASP A 280 20.21 -21.44 14.37
C ASP A 280 20.07 -20.20 13.49
N ALA A 281 19.82 -19.05 14.12
CA ALA A 281 19.92 -17.75 13.47
C ALA A 281 20.78 -16.79 14.29
N THR A 282 21.54 -15.95 13.60
CA THR A 282 22.28 -14.85 14.21
C THR A 282 21.48 -13.57 14.07
N ILE A 283 21.16 -12.95 15.21
CA ILE A 283 20.62 -11.60 15.27
C ILE A 283 21.80 -10.64 15.42
N SER A 284 21.91 -9.64 14.55
CA SER A 284 22.99 -8.65 14.58
C SER A 284 22.51 -7.23 14.37
N VAL A 285 23.26 -6.27 14.93
CA VAL A 285 23.02 -4.84 14.73
C VAL A 285 24.33 -4.06 14.76
N GLY A 286 24.46 -3.07 13.88
CA GLY A 286 25.47 -2.02 13.97
C GLY A 286 25.07 -0.95 14.99
N ILE A 287 26.03 -0.42 15.74
CA ILE A 287 25.77 0.67 16.69
C ILE A 287 26.82 1.76 16.51
N SER A 288 26.35 3.00 16.34
CA SER A 288 27.18 4.20 16.39
C SER A 288 26.79 5.07 17.58
N SER A 289 27.79 5.49 18.36
CA SER A 289 27.60 6.33 19.55
C SER A 289 28.88 7.10 19.87
N SER A 290 28.75 8.19 20.64
CA SER A 290 29.92 9.01 21.05
C SER A 290 30.87 8.27 21.97
N THR A 291 30.33 7.39 22.81
CA THR A 291 31.06 6.45 23.66
C THR A 291 30.61 5.04 23.32
N ALA A 292 31.55 4.09 23.27
CA ALA A 292 31.21 2.71 22.96
C ALA A 292 30.21 2.16 23.99
N PRO A 293 29.18 1.40 23.57
CA PRO A 293 28.24 0.79 24.50
C PRO A 293 28.93 -0.11 25.53
N ASP A 294 28.62 0.10 26.81
CA ASP A 294 29.08 -0.71 27.94
C ASP A 294 28.44 -2.12 27.92
N SER A 295 27.21 -2.20 27.41
CA SER A 295 26.46 -3.44 27.26
C SER A 295 25.44 -3.34 26.14
N VAL A 296 25.26 -4.45 25.41
CA VAL A 296 24.17 -4.64 24.44
C VAL A 296 23.49 -5.97 24.75
N LEU A 297 22.17 -5.91 24.94
CA LEU A 297 21.33 -7.05 25.32
C LEU A 297 20.28 -7.28 24.24
N LEU A 298 20.09 -8.55 23.89
CA LEU A 298 18.98 -9.02 23.07
C LEU A 298 17.95 -9.70 23.97
N PHE A 299 16.69 -9.33 23.83
CA PHE A 299 15.55 -10.01 24.41
C PHE A 299 14.66 -10.57 23.31
N TRP A 300 14.01 -11.70 23.57
CA TRP A 300 13.04 -12.27 22.63
C TRP A 300 11.94 -13.09 23.30
N GLY A 301 10.79 -13.17 22.63
CA GLY A 301 9.64 -13.99 23.02
C GLY A 301 8.41 -13.72 22.16
N ASN A 302 7.22 -14.07 22.65
CA ASN A 302 5.95 -13.99 21.91
C ASN A 302 5.14 -12.72 22.19
N THR A 303 5.76 -11.72 22.83
CA THR A 303 5.17 -10.39 23.03
C THR A 303 6.19 -9.30 22.69
N TYR A 304 5.71 -8.15 22.22
CA TYR A 304 6.53 -7.03 21.76
C TYR A 304 7.56 -6.49 22.78
N ASP A 305 7.21 -6.52 24.08
CA ASP A 305 8.12 -6.13 25.17
C ASP A 305 8.58 -7.37 25.97
N SER A 306 8.67 -8.54 25.33
CA SER A 306 9.12 -9.74 26.00
C SER A 306 10.53 -9.56 26.54
N ASN A 307 10.67 -9.83 27.83
CA ASN A 307 11.94 -9.91 28.54
C ASN A 307 12.25 -11.34 29.02
N VAL A 308 11.49 -12.31 28.50
CA VAL A 308 11.50 -13.72 28.95
C VAL A 308 12.86 -14.34 28.68
N ASN A 309 13.31 -14.26 27.43
CA ASN A 309 14.63 -14.73 27.05
C ASN A 309 15.57 -13.55 26.88
N LYS A 310 16.86 -13.76 27.20
CA LYS A 310 17.89 -12.73 27.11
C LYS A 310 19.25 -13.30 26.74
N ALA A 311 20.00 -12.54 25.95
CA ALA A 311 21.39 -12.83 25.60
C ALA A 311 22.21 -11.54 25.60
N LYS A 312 23.50 -11.63 25.93
CA LYS A 312 24.44 -10.55 25.64
C LYS A 312 24.80 -10.61 24.16
N MET A 313 24.90 -9.46 23.52
CA MET A 313 25.42 -9.33 22.17
C MET A 313 26.86 -8.82 22.26
N PRO A 314 27.90 -9.66 22.19
CA PRO A 314 29.27 -9.18 22.06
C PRO A 314 29.52 -8.51 20.70
N LEU A 315 30.47 -7.56 20.67
CA LEU A 315 30.95 -6.94 19.44
C LEU A 315 31.86 -7.92 18.69
N ASN A 316 31.43 -8.37 17.51
CA ASN A 316 32.16 -9.27 16.63
C ASN A 316 32.20 -8.69 15.22
N SER A 317 33.38 -8.53 14.63
CA SER A 317 33.54 -8.06 13.25
C SER A 317 32.78 -6.76 12.91
N GLY A 318 32.69 -5.83 13.88
CA GLY A 318 32.03 -4.53 13.70
C GLY A 318 30.52 -4.48 14.02
N LYS A 319 29.88 -5.62 14.28
CA LYS A 319 28.46 -5.68 14.70
C LYS A 319 28.30 -6.33 16.07
N TYR A 320 27.31 -5.89 16.83
CA TYR A 320 26.87 -6.59 18.04
C TYR A 320 25.96 -7.74 17.61
N SER A 321 26.24 -8.97 18.07
CA SER A 321 25.51 -10.15 17.59
C SER A 321 25.27 -11.19 18.67
N ALA A 322 24.17 -11.94 18.53
CA ALA A 322 23.90 -13.14 19.33
C ALA A 322 23.27 -14.22 18.44
N GLN A 323 23.71 -15.46 18.63
CA GLN A 323 23.12 -16.63 17.98
C GLN A 323 21.98 -17.18 18.86
N LEU A 324 20.86 -17.51 18.23
CA LEU A 324 19.67 -18.08 18.85
C LEU A 324 19.31 -19.39 18.14
N THR A 325 18.69 -20.31 18.87
CA THR A 325 18.06 -21.51 18.30
C THR A 325 16.57 -21.50 18.65
N PHE A 326 15.69 -21.59 17.66
CA PHE A 326 14.23 -21.47 17.84
C PHE A 326 13.54 -22.82 18.07
N ASN A 327 13.84 -23.48 19.19
CA ASN A 327 13.35 -24.84 19.48
C ASN A 327 11.91 -24.92 20.01
N ASN A 328 11.36 -23.82 20.53
CA ASN A 328 10.05 -23.77 21.19
C ASN A 328 9.13 -22.75 20.50
N VAL A 329 9.17 -22.70 19.17
CA VAL A 329 8.34 -21.81 18.36
C VAL A 329 7.45 -22.66 17.48
N GLU A 330 6.16 -22.32 17.41
CA GLU A 330 5.21 -23.00 16.55
C GLU A 330 5.08 -22.32 15.19
N ALA A 331 4.63 -23.07 14.18
CA ALA A 331 4.33 -22.50 12.87
C ALA A 331 3.22 -21.43 12.97
N GLY A 332 3.42 -20.31 12.27
CA GLY A 332 2.56 -19.13 12.34
C GLY A 332 2.80 -18.25 13.57
N GLU A 333 3.67 -18.63 14.49
CA GLU A 333 4.00 -17.83 15.67
C GLU A 333 4.94 -16.67 15.32
N THR A 334 4.65 -15.50 15.87
CA THR A 334 5.53 -14.32 15.78
C THR A 334 6.47 -14.27 16.97
N VAL A 335 7.78 -14.23 16.70
CA VAL A 335 8.81 -13.91 17.69
C VAL A 335 9.17 -12.43 17.58
N TYR A 336 9.17 -11.76 18.72
CA TYR A 336 9.59 -10.38 18.88
C TYR A 336 11.00 -10.32 19.42
N PHE A 337 11.76 -9.34 18.93
CA PHE A 337 13.12 -9.05 19.34
C PHE A 337 13.18 -7.61 19.87
N LEU A 338 13.83 -7.44 21.01
CA LEU A 338 14.18 -6.14 21.58
C LEU A 338 15.68 -6.11 21.83
N ILE A 339 16.39 -5.24 21.14
CA ILE A 339 17.80 -4.95 21.43
C ILE A 339 17.86 -3.68 22.27
N GLN A 340 18.55 -3.75 23.41
CA GLN A 340 18.83 -2.62 24.27
C GLN A 340 20.33 -2.38 24.37
N ALA A 341 20.77 -1.15 24.10
CA ALA A 341 22.15 -0.73 24.22
C ALA A 341 22.30 0.36 25.30
N PHE A 342 23.36 0.25 26.08
CA PHE A 342 23.66 1.14 27.21
C PHE A 342 25.04 1.78 26.99
N SER A 343 25.13 3.11 27.08
CA SER A 343 26.37 3.87 26.96
C SER A 343 26.38 4.98 28.01
N GLY A 344 27.04 4.76 29.15
CA GLY A 344 26.95 5.67 30.29
C GLY A 344 25.53 5.72 30.85
N GLU A 345 24.90 6.91 30.87
CA GLU A 345 23.50 7.08 31.28
C GLU A 345 22.50 6.91 30.12
N ASP A 346 22.97 6.86 28.87
CA ASP A 346 22.11 6.72 27.70
C ASP A 346 21.66 5.27 27.50
N THR A 347 20.37 5.10 27.25
CA THR A 347 19.77 3.82 26.83
C THR A 347 19.00 4.02 25.53
N ALA A 348 19.19 3.12 24.57
CA ALA A 348 18.41 3.09 23.34
C ALA A 348 17.93 1.67 23.03
N ASN A 349 16.79 1.59 22.36
CA ASN A 349 16.12 0.35 22.01
C ASN A 349 15.84 0.31 20.51
N ILE A 350 15.98 -0.87 19.90
CA ILE A 350 15.41 -1.19 18.58
C ILE A 350 14.62 -2.48 18.68
N ARG A 351 13.53 -2.58 17.93
CA ARG A 351 12.64 -3.74 17.91
C ARG A 351 12.54 -4.32 16.51
N GLY A 352 12.21 -5.61 16.46
CA GLY A 352 11.86 -6.32 15.24
C GLY A 352 10.98 -7.49 15.55
N SER A 353 10.32 -8.03 14.53
CA SER A 353 9.59 -9.27 14.60
C SER A 353 9.96 -10.20 13.45
N TYR A 354 9.70 -11.48 13.66
CA TYR A 354 9.75 -12.49 12.63
C TYR A 354 8.62 -13.49 12.85
N ILE A 355 7.86 -13.78 11.80
CA ILE A 355 6.80 -14.78 11.80
C ILE A 355 7.40 -16.07 11.25
N PHE A 356 7.37 -17.13 12.04
CA PHE A 356 7.86 -18.43 11.60
C PHE A 356 6.82 -19.07 10.68
N PRO A 357 7.12 -19.30 9.38
CA PRO A 357 6.18 -19.98 8.50
C PRO A 357 5.99 -21.45 8.92
N GLU A 358 4.94 -22.08 8.41
CA GLU A 358 4.84 -23.54 8.44
C GLU A 358 6.06 -24.15 7.77
N THR A 359 6.63 -25.20 8.39
CA THR A 359 7.67 -26.01 7.74
C THR A 359 6.98 -26.88 6.71
N ILE A 360 7.07 -26.48 5.45
CA ILE A 360 6.46 -27.17 4.32
C ILE A 360 7.58 -27.84 3.54
N SER A 361 7.55 -29.17 3.50
CA SER A 361 8.51 -29.93 2.72
C SER A 361 8.18 -29.85 1.22
N GLU A 362 9.17 -30.07 0.36
CA GLU A 362 8.94 -30.06 -1.10
C GLU A 362 7.96 -31.17 -1.54
N GLU A 363 7.90 -32.29 -0.79
CA GLU A 363 6.96 -33.39 -1.06
C GLU A 363 5.51 -33.07 -0.68
N ASP A 364 5.27 -32.09 0.20
CA ASP A 364 3.93 -31.61 0.57
C ASP A 364 3.37 -30.57 -0.42
N LEU A 365 4.20 -30.06 -1.34
CA LEU A 365 3.79 -29.10 -2.36
C LEU A 365 3.13 -29.81 -3.54
N THR A 366 1.87 -29.47 -3.77
CA THR A 366 1.17 -29.85 -5.01
C THR A 366 1.64 -28.94 -6.14
N GLN A 367 2.00 -29.50 -7.29
CA GLN A 367 2.37 -28.70 -8.46
C GLN A 367 1.12 -28.04 -9.04
N ILE A 368 1.23 -26.80 -9.52
CA ILE A 368 0.08 -26.11 -10.14
C ILE A 368 -0.42 -26.89 -11.36
N THR A 369 0.47 -27.55 -12.09
CA THR A 369 0.12 -28.43 -13.23
C THR A 369 -0.74 -29.62 -12.81
N ASP A 370 -0.57 -30.13 -11.60
CA ASP A 370 -1.37 -31.25 -11.09
C ASP A 370 -2.74 -30.76 -10.62
N VAL A 371 -2.82 -29.54 -10.08
CA VAL A 371 -4.08 -28.86 -9.77
C VAL A 371 -4.86 -28.59 -11.06
N GLN A 372 -4.22 -28.05 -12.09
CA GLN A 372 -4.84 -27.76 -13.39
C GLN A 372 -5.21 -29.04 -14.15
N GLY A 373 -4.38 -30.09 -14.07
CA GLY A 373 -4.63 -31.37 -14.74
C GLY A 373 -4.52 -31.30 -16.26
N THR A 374 -5.32 -32.11 -16.98
CA THR A 374 -5.29 -32.20 -18.46
C THR A 374 -6.65 -31.99 -19.12
N THR A 375 -7.69 -31.73 -18.32
CA THR A 375 -9.08 -31.53 -18.74
C THR A 375 -9.48 -30.06 -18.56
N LEU A 376 -10.72 -29.71 -18.85
CA LEU A 376 -11.31 -28.37 -18.55
C LEU A 376 -11.71 -28.21 -17.08
N GLN A 377 -11.58 -29.27 -16.30
CA GLN A 377 -11.93 -29.28 -14.88
C GLN A 377 -10.75 -29.89 -14.14
N SER A 378 -10.41 -29.30 -13.01
CA SER A 378 -9.37 -29.79 -12.13
C SER A 378 -9.65 -31.24 -11.66
N PRO A 379 -8.65 -32.14 -11.71
CA PRO A 379 -8.76 -33.46 -11.08
C PRO A 379 -8.78 -33.40 -9.54
N LEU A 380 -8.46 -32.23 -8.95
CA LEU A 380 -8.37 -32.01 -7.52
C LEU A 380 -9.54 -31.18 -6.97
N LEU A 381 -10.62 -31.00 -7.74
CA LEU A 381 -11.79 -30.22 -7.31
C LEU A 381 -12.29 -30.64 -5.92
N GLY A 382 -12.42 -29.63 -5.04
CA GLY A 382 -12.87 -29.78 -3.66
C GLY A 382 -11.81 -30.31 -2.69
N GLN A 383 -10.58 -30.57 -3.16
CA GLN A 383 -9.47 -30.97 -2.31
C GLN A 383 -8.70 -29.73 -1.82
N GLU A 384 -8.21 -29.80 -0.59
CA GLU A 384 -7.27 -28.80 -0.07
C GLU A 384 -5.86 -29.12 -0.57
N VAL A 385 -5.17 -28.12 -1.10
CA VAL A 385 -3.81 -28.23 -1.62
C VAL A 385 -2.92 -27.13 -1.06
N THR A 386 -1.64 -27.42 -0.92
CA THR A 386 -0.60 -26.42 -0.65
C THR A 386 0.23 -26.26 -1.91
N ILE A 387 0.27 -25.06 -2.47
CA ILE A 387 0.97 -24.76 -3.71
C ILE A 387 1.98 -23.63 -3.52
N ALA A 388 3.03 -23.65 -4.33
CA ALA A 388 4.02 -22.58 -4.39
C ALA A 388 4.01 -21.95 -5.79
N GLY A 389 4.11 -20.63 -5.85
CA GLY A 389 4.11 -19.91 -7.11
C GLY A 389 4.57 -18.49 -6.95
N ARG A 390 4.78 -17.80 -8.07
CA ARG A 390 5.18 -16.40 -8.10
C ARG A 390 4.02 -15.54 -8.57
N ILE A 391 3.77 -14.41 -7.93
CA ILE A 391 2.66 -13.52 -8.25
C ILE A 391 2.86 -12.92 -9.66
N ALA A 392 2.01 -13.32 -10.59
CA ALA A 392 1.95 -12.84 -11.97
C ALA A 392 1.10 -11.58 -12.10
N ALA A 393 -0.02 -11.53 -11.37
CA ALA A 393 -0.94 -10.41 -11.33
C ALA A 393 -1.62 -10.32 -9.96
N ASN A 394 -1.97 -9.11 -9.56
CA ASN A 394 -2.66 -8.82 -8.31
C ASN A 394 -3.87 -7.92 -8.62
N PHE A 395 -5.06 -8.37 -8.26
CA PHE A 395 -6.33 -7.66 -8.38
C PHE A 395 -7.04 -7.63 -7.03
N ASP A 396 -8.05 -6.78 -6.85
CA ASP A 396 -8.70 -6.59 -5.55
C ASP A 396 -9.15 -7.90 -4.87
N ASN A 397 -9.72 -8.83 -5.66
CA ASN A 397 -10.27 -10.08 -5.16
C ASN A 397 -9.55 -11.32 -5.72
N ALA A 398 -8.42 -11.17 -6.40
CA ALA A 398 -7.74 -12.29 -7.03
C ALA A 398 -6.24 -12.02 -7.19
N VAL A 399 -5.43 -13.00 -6.82
CA VAL A 399 -3.99 -12.99 -7.08
C VAL A 399 -3.69 -14.16 -8.01
N TYR A 400 -3.12 -13.90 -9.18
CA TYR A 400 -2.70 -14.96 -10.08
C TYR A 400 -1.25 -15.32 -9.78
N ILE A 401 -0.98 -16.60 -9.57
CA ILE A 401 0.39 -17.09 -9.35
C ILE A 401 0.79 -18.07 -10.42
N GLN A 402 2.08 -18.09 -10.74
CA GLN A 402 2.66 -18.97 -11.75
C GLN A 402 3.85 -19.74 -11.22
N GLN A 403 3.87 -21.04 -11.47
CA GLN A 403 4.99 -21.91 -11.19
C GLN A 403 6.09 -21.74 -12.25
N LYS A 404 7.35 -21.81 -11.84
CA LYS A 404 8.49 -21.77 -12.76
C LYS A 404 8.67 -23.11 -13.48
N GLY A 405 9.11 -23.07 -14.75
CA GLY A 405 9.71 -24.23 -15.43
C GLY A 405 8.82 -24.96 -16.45
N THR A 406 7.57 -24.56 -16.62
CA THR A 406 6.67 -25.07 -17.67
C THR A 406 5.97 -23.92 -18.41
N THR A 407 5.56 -24.18 -19.66
CA THR A 407 4.90 -23.22 -20.55
C THR A 407 3.38 -23.44 -20.64
N LYS A 408 2.84 -24.40 -19.89
CA LYS A 408 1.41 -24.72 -19.89
C LYS A 408 0.95 -25.10 -18.49
N ARG A 409 -0.28 -24.71 -18.15
CA ARG A 409 -1.01 -25.13 -16.94
C ARG A 409 -0.26 -24.92 -15.63
N ALA A 410 0.59 -23.91 -15.59
CA ALA A 410 1.35 -23.55 -14.39
C ALA A 410 0.83 -22.28 -13.71
N GLY A 411 -0.25 -21.71 -14.22
CA GLY A 411 -0.92 -20.56 -13.65
C GLY A 411 -2.16 -20.99 -12.87
N ILE A 412 -2.50 -20.24 -11.83
CA ILE A 412 -3.76 -20.44 -11.10
C ILE A 412 -4.20 -19.13 -10.43
N CYS A 413 -5.51 -18.92 -10.38
CA CYS A 413 -6.12 -17.84 -9.61
C CYS A 413 -6.21 -18.23 -8.12
N VAL A 414 -5.71 -17.38 -7.23
CA VAL A 414 -5.94 -17.44 -5.78
C VAL A 414 -7.03 -16.42 -5.47
N TYR A 415 -8.25 -16.91 -5.27
CA TYR A 415 -9.45 -16.09 -5.13
C TYR A 415 -9.67 -15.61 -3.71
N ASN A 416 -10.06 -14.33 -3.59
CA ASN A 416 -10.51 -13.64 -2.38
C ASN A 416 -9.57 -13.75 -1.16
N SER A 417 -8.28 -13.99 -1.37
CA SER A 417 -7.29 -13.80 -0.30
C SER A 417 -7.22 -12.32 0.09
N LEU A 418 -7.28 -12.02 1.39
CA LEU A 418 -6.94 -10.69 1.89
C LEU A 418 -5.42 -10.47 1.84
N LYS A 419 -4.65 -11.49 2.21
CA LYS A 419 -3.18 -11.46 2.13
C LYS A 419 -2.74 -11.49 0.67
N THR A 420 -1.73 -10.69 0.35
CA THR A 420 -1.25 -10.52 -1.02
C THR A 420 0.26 -10.28 -1.05
N GLY A 421 0.80 -9.86 -2.19
CA GLY A 421 2.18 -9.46 -2.38
C GLY A 421 2.36 -8.62 -3.64
N ASN A 422 3.59 -8.20 -3.88
CA ASN A 422 3.94 -7.48 -5.10
C ASN A 422 4.07 -8.47 -6.26
N ILE A 423 3.83 -7.98 -7.48
CA ILE A 423 4.10 -8.78 -8.69
C ILE A 423 5.57 -9.20 -8.66
N GLY A 424 5.85 -10.48 -8.88
CA GLY A 424 7.18 -11.05 -8.82
C GLY A 424 7.53 -11.68 -7.47
N ASP A 425 6.75 -11.46 -6.41
CA ASP A 425 6.95 -12.15 -5.15
C ASP A 425 6.63 -13.64 -5.25
N SER A 426 7.50 -14.48 -4.68
CA SER A 426 7.17 -15.89 -4.44
C SER A 426 6.28 -16.02 -3.21
N ILE A 427 5.27 -16.88 -3.30
CA ILE A 427 4.38 -17.20 -2.20
C ILE A 427 4.20 -18.71 -2.05
N ILE A 428 3.84 -19.13 -0.83
CA ILE A 428 3.19 -20.43 -0.60
C ILE A 428 1.80 -20.15 -0.05
N VAL A 429 0.81 -20.86 -0.60
CA VAL A 429 -0.60 -20.69 -0.25
C VAL A 429 -1.28 -22.05 -0.12
N LYS A 430 -2.17 -22.16 0.86
CA LYS A 430 -3.03 -23.33 1.09
C LYS A 430 -4.49 -22.93 1.01
N GLY A 431 -5.27 -23.73 0.30
CA GLY A 431 -6.71 -23.50 0.13
C GLY A 431 -7.36 -24.67 -0.60
N THR A 432 -8.65 -24.52 -0.89
CA THR A 432 -9.47 -25.54 -1.56
C THR A 432 -9.53 -25.27 -3.06
N VAL A 433 -9.27 -26.28 -3.88
CA VAL A 433 -9.42 -26.19 -5.33
C VAL A 433 -10.90 -26.08 -5.68
N ALA A 434 -11.27 -25.08 -6.46
CA ALA A 434 -12.64 -24.77 -6.86
C ALA A 434 -12.73 -24.51 -8.37
N GLU A 435 -13.96 -24.61 -8.88
CA GLU A 435 -14.33 -24.25 -10.24
C GLU A 435 -15.36 -23.13 -10.18
N TYR A 436 -15.01 -21.95 -10.71
CA TYR A 436 -15.94 -20.82 -10.77
C TYR A 436 -16.08 -20.30 -12.19
N SER A 437 -17.29 -20.41 -12.75
CA SER A 437 -17.55 -20.01 -14.15
C SER A 437 -16.55 -20.63 -15.14
N SER A 438 -16.19 -21.90 -14.91
CA SER A 438 -15.19 -22.68 -15.65
C SER A 438 -13.72 -22.31 -15.41
N LEU A 439 -13.41 -21.37 -14.50
CA LEU A 439 -12.04 -21.08 -14.09
C LEU A 439 -11.61 -22.01 -12.95
N THR A 440 -10.48 -22.71 -13.09
CA THR A 440 -9.85 -23.39 -11.95
C THR A 440 -9.19 -22.36 -11.04
N GLU A 441 -9.60 -22.34 -9.77
CA GLU A 441 -9.08 -21.41 -8.77
C GLU A 441 -8.81 -22.09 -7.42
N LEU A 442 -8.04 -21.42 -6.57
CA LEU A 442 -7.87 -21.74 -5.17
C LEU A 442 -8.74 -20.78 -4.34
N ALA A 443 -9.67 -21.33 -3.57
CA ALA A 443 -10.57 -20.61 -2.67
C ALA A 443 -10.33 -21.01 -1.20
N ASP A 444 -11.07 -20.40 -0.27
CA ASP A 444 -11.01 -20.72 1.17
C ASP A 444 -9.58 -20.74 1.75
N ILE A 445 -8.82 -19.70 1.41
CA ILE A 445 -7.40 -19.59 1.76
C ILE A 445 -7.24 -19.54 3.28
N ASN A 446 -6.47 -20.50 3.82
CA ASN A 446 -6.24 -20.63 5.26
C ASN A 446 -4.76 -20.56 5.67
N TYR A 447 -3.83 -20.58 4.71
CA TYR A 447 -2.42 -20.29 4.91
C TYR A 447 -1.86 -19.49 3.75
N PHE A 448 -1.04 -18.48 4.05
CA PHE A 448 -0.38 -17.61 3.07
C PHE A 448 0.91 -17.06 3.64
N VAL A 449 2.02 -17.27 2.93
CA VAL A 449 3.32 -16.64 3.23
C VAL A 449 3.89 -16.01 1.97
N ASN A 450 4.37 -14.78 2.10
CA ASN A 450 5.06 -14.04 1.04
C ASN A 450 6.56 -13.94 1.36
N PHE A 451 7.40 -14.34 0.39
CA PHE A 451 8.86 -14.32 0.54
C PHE A 451 9.52 -12.99 0.15
N LYS A 452 8.77 -12.06 -0.47
CA LYS A 452 9.20 -10.69 -0.81
C LYS A 452 10.50 -10.60 -1.63
N ASN A 453 10.70 -11.55 -2.54
CA ASN A 453 11.92 -11.63 -3.36
C ASN A 453 11.81 -10.88 -4.70
N ASN A 454 10.61 -10.45 -5.10
CA ASN A 454 10.37 -9.57 -6.25
C ASN A 454 11.12 -9.94 -7.56
N ASP A 455 11.29 -11.24 -7.86
CA ASP A 455 11.92 -11.63 -9.14
C ASP A 455 10.90 -11.52 -10.28
N SER A 456 11.37 -11.19 -11.49
CA SER A 456 10.46 -11.06 -12.63
C SER A 456 9.91 -12.41 -13.13
N ILE A 457 8.67 -12.39 -13.61
CA ILE A 457 8.08 -13.47 -14.41
C ILE A 457 8.16 -13.05 -15.87
N THR A 458 8.79 -13.87 -16.71
CA THR A 458 8.78 -13.66 -18.16
C THR A 458 7.43 -14.09 -18.72
N PRO A 459 6.64 -13.18 -19.32
CA PRO A 459 5.40 -13.55 -19.98
C PRO A 459 5.65 -14.47 -21.17
N GLN A 460 4.73 -15.40 -21.43
CA GLN A 460 4.79 -16.24 -22.62
C GLN A 460 4.28 -15.48 -23.84
N LEU A 461 5.10 -15.39 -24.89
CA LEU A 461 4.67 -14.84 -26.17
C LEU A 461 3.70 -15.81 -26.85
N ILE A 462 2.50 -15.32 -27.18
CA ILE A 462 1.46 -16.08 -27.88
C ILE A 462 0.77 -15.24 -28.95
N ASN A 463 -0.05 -15.88 -29.78
CA ASN A 463 -1.07 -15.23 -30.60
C ASN A 463 -2.50 -15.56 -30.12
N THR A 464 -3.51 -14.86 -30.64
CA THR A 464 -4.91 -15.01 -30.23
C THR A 464 -5.48 -16.43 -30.40
N GLN A 465 -4.99 -17.24 -31.34
CA GLN A 465 -5.47 -18.62 -31.54
C GLN A 465 -4.91 -19.61 -30.52
N GLU A 466 -3.87 -19.23 -29.78
CA GLU A 466 -3.26 -20.07 -28.75
C GLU A 466 -3.95 -19.93 -27.39
N LEU A 467 -4.84 -18.93 -27.23
CA LEU A 467 -5.65 -18.78 -26.03
C LEU A 467 -6.52 -20.00 -25.81
N GLY A 468 -6.46 -20.54 -24.60
CA GLY A 468 -7.15 -21.75 -24.23
C GLY A 468 -6.74 -22.26 -22.87
N GLU A 469 -7.31 -23.40 -22.51
CA GLU A 469 -7.12 -24.10 -21.24
C GLU A 469 -5.65 -24.27 -20.83
N ASP A 470 -4.78 -24.59 -21.78
CA ASP A 470 -3.36 -24.80 -21.49
C ASP A 470 -2.65 -23.53 -20.97
N LEU A 471 -3.25 -22.36 -21.17
CA LEU A 471 -2.75 -21.07 -20.70
C LEU A 471 -3.58 -20.49 -19.56
N GLU A 472 -4.61 -21.17 -19.06
CA GLU A 472 -5.42 -20.66 -17.95
C GLU A 472 -4.54 -20.24 -16.77
N GLY A 473 -4.76 -19.02 -16.27
CA GLY A 473 -4.02 -18.42 -15.17
C GLY A 473 -2.58 -17.98 -15.50
N MET A 474 -2.08 -18.26 -16.70
CA MET A 474 -0.71 -17.95 -17.11
C MET A 474 -0.56 -16.49 -17.54
N LEU A 475 0.62 -15.91 -17.27
CA LEU A 475 1.02 -14.60 -17.77
C LEU A 475 1.50 -14.70 -19.22
N VAL A 476 0.86 -13.95 -20.11
CA VAL A 476 1.14 -13.97 -21.56
C VAL A 476 1.36 -12.58 -22.10
N THR A 477 2.03 -12.49 -23.25
CA THR A 477 2.12 -11.28 -24.07
C THR A 477 1.67 -11.61 -25.49
N ILE A 478 0.81 -10.76 -26.05
CA ILE A 478 0.38 -10.80 -27.45
C ILE A 478 0.93 -9.55 -28.15
N GLU A 479 1.62 -9.73 -29.27
CA GLU A 479 2.19 -8.62 -30.04
C GLU A 479 1.24 -8.14 -31.15
N ASN A 480 1.45 -6.89 -31.61
CA ASN A 480 0.72 -6.30 -32.74
C ASN A 480 -0.80 -6.25 -32.56
N VAL A 481 -1.26 -6.18 -31.31
CA VAL A 481 -2.67 -6.07 -30.94
C VAL A 481 -3.24 -4.73 -31.34
N THR A 482 -4.42 -4.73 -31.94
CA THR A 482 -5.23 -3.53 -32.21
C THR A 482 -6.60 -3.68 -31.55
N PHE A 483 -7.09 -2.62 -30.89
CA PHE A 483 -8.41 -2.62 -30.26
C PHE A 483 -9.48 -2.04 -31.20
N LYS A 484 -10.64 -2.69 -31.27
CA LYS A 484 -11.83 -2.11 -31.92
C LYS A 484 -12.35 -0.91 -31.15
N ASP A 485 -12.22 -0.95 -29.83
CA ASP A 485 -12.68 0.05 -28.88
C ASP A 485 -11.57 1.07 -28.53
N ALA A 486 -10.63 1.30 -29.45
CA ALA A 486 -9.53 2.24 -29.23
C ALA A 486 -10.04 3.64 -28.85
N GLY A 487 -9.43 4.25 -27.82
CA GLY A 487 -9.82 5.54 -27.28
C GLY A 487 -11.01 5.52 -26.32
N VAL A 488 -11.76 4.42 -26.22
CA VAL A 488 -12.81 4.24 -25.21
C VAL A 488 -12.18 4.19 -23.82
N ARG A 489 -12.80 4.86 -22.84
CA ARG A 489 -12.37 4.80 -21.44
C ARG A 489 -13.00 3.59 -20.76
N ALA A 490 -12.21 2.81 -20.02
CA ALA A 490 -12.77 1.80 -19.15
C ALA A 490 -13.58 2.47 -18.02
N THR A 491 -14.75 1.93 -17.75
CA THR A 491 -15.68 2.47 -16.75
C THR A 491 -15.57 1.67 -15.46
N ASP A 492 -16.11 2.21 -14.37
CA ASP A 492 -16.32 1.49 -13.10
C ASP A 492 -17.48 0.48 -13.25
N ALA A 493 -17.32 -0.45 -14.19
CA ALA A 493 -18.24 -1.53 -14.50
C ALA A 493 -17.47 -2.68 -15.18
N ASN A 494 -18.00 -3.90 -15.08
CA ASN A 494 -17.50 -5.02 -15.86
C ASN A 494 -17.63 -4.70 -17.35
N THR A 495 -16.50 -4.57 -18.02
CA THR A 495 -16.40 -4.18 -19.43
C THR A 495 -15.46 -5.10 -20.17
N SER A 496 -15.75 -5.28 -21.45
CA SER A 496 -14.97 -6.13 -22.36
C SER A 496 -14.63 -5.33 -23.59
N PHE A 497 -13.35 -5.35 -23.97
CA PHE A 497 -12.82 -4.66 -25.14
C PHE A 497 -12.35 -5.68 -26.14
N THR A 498 -12.83 -5.57 -27.38
CA THR A 498 -12.44 -6.51 -28.43
C THR A 498 -11.11 -6.08 -29.02
N PHE A 499 -10.18 -7.01 -29.10
CA PHE A 499 -8.89 -6.78 -29.74
C PHE A 499 -8.59 -7.87 -30.77
N SER A 500 -7.69 -7.57 -31.69
CA SER A 500 -7.25 -8.50 -32.72
C SER A 500 -5.75 -8.39 -32.96
N ASP A 501 -5.12 -9.51 -33.26
CA ASP A 501 -3.78 -9.58 -33.87
C ASP A 501 -3.91 -10.07 -35.34
N ASP A 502 -2.81 -10.52 -35.93
CA ASP A 502 -2.82 -11.05 -37.30
C ASP A 502 -3.49 -12.44 -37.42
N TYR A 503 -3.88 -13.07 -36.31
CA TYR A 503 -4.38 -14.45 -36.24
C TYR A 503 -5.87 -14.55 -35.90
N GLY A 504 -6.43 -13.55 -35.21
CA GLY A 504 -7.83 -13.61 -34.78
C GLY A 504 -8.24 -12.48 -33.85
N GLU A 505 -9.47 -12.61 -33.34
CA GLU A 505 -10.03 -11.69 -32.35
C GLU A 505 -10.09 -12.37 -30.98
N SER A 506 -9.92 -11.57 -29.93
CA SER A 506 -10.11 -11.97 -28.54
C SER A 506 -10.56 -10.78 -27.70
N VAL A 507 -10.69 -10.98 -26.39
CA VAL A 507 -11.29 -10.02 -25.47
C VAL A 507 -10.33 -9.70 -24.33
N LEU A 508 -10.16 -8.41 -24.07
CA LEU A 508 -9.61 -7.88 -22.82
C LEU A 508 -10.79 -7.62 -21.89
N PHE A 509 -10.76 -8.19 -20.69
CA PHE A 509 -11.76 -7.93 -19.66
C PHE A 509 -11.22 -6.97 -18.59
N SER A 510 -12.04 -5.98 -18.25
CA SER A 510 -11.80 -5.04 -17.17
C SER A 510 -12.93 -5.16 -16.16
N ALA A 511 -12.61 -5.60 -14.94
CA ALA A 511 -13.56 -5.62 -13.84
C ALA A 511 -13.93 -4.20 -13.40
N TRP A 512 -15.08 -4.06 -12.73
CA TRP A 512 -15.61 -2.77 -12.25
C TRP A 512 -14.62 -1.98 -11.38
N ASN A 513 -13.79 -2.63 -10.59
CA ASN A 513 -12.76 -2.00 -9.78
C ASN A 513 -11.34 -2.23 -10.31
N SER A 514 -11.16 -2.40 -11.63
CA SER A 514 -9.85 -2.61 -12.24
C SER A 514 -8.94 -1.38 -12.13
N ARG A 515 -7.62 -1.57 -12.24
CA ARG A 515 -6.65 -0.47 -12.44
C ARG A 515 -6.76 0.21 -13.81
N LEU A 516 -7.54 -0.36 -14.72
CA LEU A 516 -7.86 0.24 -16.01
C LEU A 516 -8.98 1.29 -15.93
N VAL A 517 -9.77 1.32 -14.85
CA VAL A 517 -10.90 2.26 -14.70
C VAL A 517 -10.41 3.71 -14.92
N GLY A 518 -11.14 4.44 -15.75
CA GLY A 518 -10.81 5.81 -16.16
C GLY A 518 -9.72 5.92 -17.22
N LYS A 519 -8.93 4.86 -17.50
CA LYS A 519 -7.88 4.86 -18.53
C LYS A 519 -8.48 4.61 -19.92
N LYS A 520 -7.89 5.22 -20.95
CA LYS A 520 -8.27 4.98 -22.35
C LYS A 520 -7.60 3.70 -22.85
N ILE A 521 -8.36 2.87 -23.55
CA ILE A 521 -7.81 1.74 -24.30
C ILE A 521 -6.93 2.29 -25.44
N PRO A 522 -5.71 1.75 -25.61
CA PRO A 522 -4.72 2.32 -26.52
C PRO A 522 -5.17 2.25 -27.99
N SER A 523 -4.74 3.25 -28.75
CA SER A 523 -4.86 3.30 -30.21
C SER A 523 -3.63 2.71 -30.89
N GLY A 524 -3.80 2.20 -32.11
CA GLY A 524 -2.69 1.64 -32.90
C GLY A 524 -2.29 0.23 -32.47
N LYS A 525 -1.13 -0.23 -32.96
CA LYS A 525 -0.57 -1.54 -32.64
C LYS A 525 0.24 -1.49 -31.34
N VAL A 526 -0.16 -2.31 -30.36
CA VAL A 526 0.51 -2.44 -29.07
C VAL A 526 0.90 -3.89 -28.78
N LYS A 527 1.82 -4.08 -27.84
CA LYS A 527 1.95 -5.34 -27.10
C LYS A 527 0.97 -5.28 -25.94
N LEU A 528 0.23 -6.36 -25.74
CA LEU A 528 -0.68 -6.55 -24.62
C LEU A 528 -0.11 -7.66 -23.72
N THR A 529 0.19 -7.32 -22.48
CA THR A 529 0.55 -8.30 -21.44
C THR A 529 -0.61 -8.47 -20.46
N GLY A 530 -0.81 -9.68 -19.96
CA GLY A 530 -1.86 -9.95 -18.98
C GLY A 530 -1.96 -11.41 -18.65
N VAL A 531 -2.79 -11.74 -17.67
CA VAL A 531 -3.07 -13.14 -17.34
C VAL A 531 -4.26 -13.64 -18.15
N VAL A 532 -4.20 -14.88 -18.61
CA VAL A 532 -5.35 -15.54 -19.25
C VAL A 532 -6.32 -15.97 -18.15
N SER A 533 -7.59 -15.61 -18.31
CA SER A 533 -8.68 -16.00 -17.44
C SER A 533 -9.79 -16.62 -18.27
N GLU A 534 -10.69 -17.37 -17.64
CA GLU A 534 -11.88 -17.93 -18.25
C GLU A 534 -13.15 -17.39 -17.57
N TYR A 535 -14.19 -17.16 -18.36
CA TYR A 535 -15.52 -16.93 -17.84
C TYR A 535 -16.58 -17.57 -18.74
N ASN A 536 -17.31 -18.55 -18.19
CA ASN A 536 -18.39 -19.28 -18.84
C ASN A 536 -17.98 -19.89 -20.21
N GLY A 537 -16.82 -20.54 -20.29
CA GLY A 537 -16.37 -21.19 -21.52
C GLY A 537 -15.62 -20.27 -22.49
N SER A 538 -15.35 -19.02 -22.12
CA SER A 538 -14.67 -18.03 -22.98
C SER A 538 -13.40 -17.52 -22.32
N TYR A 539 -12.27 -17.70 -23.00
CA TYR A 539 -10.98 -17.18 -22.56
C TYR A 539 -10.83 -15.69 -22.86
N GLN A 540 -10.23 -14.97 -21.93
CA GLN A 540 -10.05 -13.53 -21.94
C GLN A 540 -8.70 -13.15 -21.34
N ILE A 541 -8.21 -11.96 -21.68
CA ILE A 541 -7.01 -11.39 -21.06
C ILE A 541 -7.42 -10.43 -19.96
N LEU A 542 -6.77 -10.52 -18.80
CA LEU A 542 -6.80 -9.52 -17.74
C LEU A 542 -5.45 -8.79 -17.71
N ALA A 543 -5.41 -7.55 -18.19
CA ALA A 543 -4.25 -6.69 -18.01
C ALA A 543 -4.20 -6.21 -16.55
N ARG A 544 -2.99 -6.11 -16.00
CA ARG A 544 -2.74 -5.76 -14.59
C ARG A 544 -2.99 -4.28 -14.34
N ASP A 545 -2.52 -3.43 -15.27
CA ASP A 545 -2.72 -2.00 -15.30
C ASP A 545 -2.50 -1.44 -16.72
N ILE A 546 -2.40 -0.11 -16.86
CA ILE A 546 -2.17 0.55 -18.15
C ILE A 546 -0.74 0.36 -18.71
N ASN A 547 0.23 -0.04 -17.87
CA ASN A 547 1.61 -0.28 -18.29
C ASN A 547 1.77 -1.63 -19.03
N ASP A 548 0.76 -2.50 -18.94
CA ASP A 548 0.69 -3.74 -19.70
C ASP A 548 0.39 -3.54 -21.20
N PHE A 549 0.11 -2.30 -21.61
CA PHE A 549 0.09 -1.89 -23.00
C PHE A 549 1.37 -1.14 -23.34
N SER A 550 2.20 -1.72 -24.19
CA SER A 550 3.41 -1.04 -24.68
C SER A 550 3.40 -0.90 -26.19
N SER A 551 3.69 0.31 -26.70
CA SER A 551 3.76 0.54 -28.14
C SER A 551 4.85 -0.35 -28.77
N VAL A 552 4.55 -0.94 -29.93
CA VAL A 552 5.57 -1.64 -30.70
C VAL A 552 6.49 -0.57 -31.29
N ILE A 553 7.66 -0.34 -30.67
CA ILE A 553 8.73 0.43 -31.31
C ILE A 553 9.30 -0.46 -32.42
N THR A 554 8.76 -0.36 -33.63
CA THR A 554 9.38 -0.99 -34.79
C THR A 554 10.75 -0.36 -34.98
N SER A 555 11.81 -1.13 -34.74
CA SER A 555 13.18 -0.73 -34.98
C SER A 555 13.42 -0.47 -36.48
N ALA A 556 13.21 0.78 -36.88
CA ALA A 556 14.00 1.47 -37.87
C ALA A 556 14.09 2.92 -37.37
N PRO A 557 15.27 3.57 -37.34
CA PRO A 557 15.34 5.01 -37.12
C PRO A 557 14.80 5.69 -38.38
N LEU A 558 13.47 5.69 -38.55
CA LEU A 558 12.85 6.84 -39.13
C LEU A 558 12.92 7.89 -38.03
N VAL A 559 13.73 8.92 -38.27
CA VAL A 559 13.42 10.24 -37.74
C VAL A 559 12.04 10.59 -38.31
N SER A 560 10.98 10.02 -37.73
CA SER A 560 9.63 10.52 -37.88
C SER A 560 9.63 11.79 -37.03
N LYS A 561 9.89 12.90 -37.71
CA LYS A 561 9.51 14.23 -37.28
C LYS A 561 8.17 14.09 -36.53
N SER A 562 8.11 14.51 -35.26
CA SER A 562 6.87 14.48 -34.48
C SER A 562 5.77 15.07 -35.35
N LYS A 563 4.63 14.37 -35.45
CA LYS A 563 3.54 14.81 -36.33
C LYS A 563 2.90 16.11 -35.83
N ASN A 564 3.25 16.55 -34.62
CA ASN A 564 2.81 17.80 -34.01
C ASN A 564 4.04 18.61 -33.59
N GLU A 565 4.31 19.69 -34.32
CA GLU A 565 5.40 20.60 -34.04
C GLU A 565 4.79 21.85 -33.35
N VAL A 566 4.71 21.83 -32.01
CA VAL A 566 4.34 23.05 -31.27
C VAL A 566 5.50 24.03 -31.37
N THR A 567 5.26 25.17 -32.01
CA THR A 567 6.23 26.27 -32.11
C THR A 567 5.80 27.44 -31.23
N ILE A 568 6.78 28.11 -30.62
CA ILE A 568 6.55 29.28 -29.77
C ILE A 568 7.18 30.53 -30.39
N TYR A 569 6.45 31.65 -30.42
CA TYR A 569 6.94 32.90 -31.01
C TYR A 569 6.23 34.15 -30.46
N PRO A 570 6.87 35.34 -30.48
CA PRO A 570 8.26 35.57 -30.84
C PRO A 570 9.23 35.06 -29.77
N ASN A 571 10.47 34.77 -30.16
CA ASN A 571 11.57 34.46 -29.23
C ASN A 571 12.82 35.24 -29.70
N PRO A 572 13.27 36.31 -29.00
CA PRO A 572 12.81 36.74 -27.68
C PRO A 572 11.35 37.24 -27.62
N ALA A 573 10.66 36.94 -26.52
CA ALA A 573 9.29 37.35 -26.24
C ALA A 573 9.25 38.63 -25.40
N GLY A 574 8.28 39.50 -25.72
CA GLY A 574 7.97 40.68 -24.92
C GLY A 574 6.90 40.36 -23.87
N ASP A 575 5.73 40.99 -23.99
CA ASP A 575 4.58 40.79 -23.08
C ASP A 575 3.70 39.59 -23.45
N GLN A 576 3.91 39.00 -24.63
CA GLN A 576 3.14 37.85 -25.11
C GLN A 576 4.04 36.81 -25.76
N LEU A 577 3.66 35.54 -25.56
CA LEU A 577 4.21 34.37 -26.24
C LEU A 577 3.05 33.59 -26.88
N ASN A 578 3.13 33.34 -28.18
CA ASN A 578 2.11 32.65 -28.97
C ASN A 578 2.53 31.21 -29.26
N PHE A 579 1.54 30.34 -29.42
CA PHE A 579 1.70 28.96 -29.85
C PHE A 579 1.18 28.79 -31.28
N SER A 580 1.93 28.10 -32.14
CA SER A 580 1.41 27.53 -33.38
C SER A 580 1.49 26.01 -33.28
N THR A 581 0.31 25.39 -33.30
CA THR A 581 0.07 23.96 -33.12
C THR A 581 -1.24 23.58 -33.82
N THR A 582 -1.37 22.31 -34.21
CA THR A 582 -2.61 21.71 -34.72
C THR A 582 -3.46 21.05 -33.62
N GLU A 583 -2.92 20.95 -32.41
CA GLU A 583 -3.56 20.33 -31.24
C GLU A 583 -3.90 21.36 -30.16
N GLU A 584 -4.95 21.08 -29.38
CA GLU A 584 -5.30 21.86 -28.20
C GLU A 584 -4.28 21.62 -27.07
N ILE A 585 -3.96 22.69 -26.35
CA ILE A 585 -3.00 22.70 -25.25
C ILE A 585 -3.80 22.63 -23.95
N SER A 586 -3.56 21.58 -23.16
CA SER A 586 -4.23 21.35 -21.87
C SER A 586 -3.60 22.20 -20.76
N SER A 587 -2.27 22.36 -20.79
CA SER A 587 -1.57 23.19 -19.80
C SER A 587 -0.22 23.73 -20.31
N VAL A 588 0.19 24.84 -19.69
CA VAL A 588 1.50 25.45 -19.88
C VAL A 588 2.09 25.78 -18.52
N GLU A 589 3.36 25.41 -18.33
CA GLU A 589 4.16 25.72 -17.15
C GLU A 589 5.44 26.43 -17.58
N ILE A 590 5.76 27.54 -16.93
CA ILE A 590 6.96 28.34 -17.21
C ILE A 590 7.88 28.29 -16.01
N PHE A 591 9.12 27.89 -16.23
CA PHE A 591 10.17 27.78 -15.24
C PHE A 591 11.28 28.80 -15.53
N SER A 592 11.87 29.36 -14.48
CA SER A 592 13.10 30.15 -14.61
C SER A 592 14.30 29.25 -14.98
N ALA A 593 15.41 29.86 -15.38
CA ALA A 593 16.66 29.13 -15.64
C ALA A 593 17.17 28.29 -14.45
N ASN A 594 16.74 28.60 -13.22
CA ASN A 594 17.10 27.87 -12.00
C ASN A 594 16.03 26.83 -11.60
N GLY A 595 15.07 26.52 -12.47
CA GLY A 595 14.04 25.50 -12.24
C GLY A 595 12.84 25.96 -11.39
N GLN A 596 12.76 27.23 -10.99
CA GLN A 596 11.60 27.72 -10.22
C GLN A 596 10.39 27.91 -11.13
N LEU A 597 9.24 27.34 -10.79
CA LEU A 597 7.97 27.60 -11.46
C LEU A 597 7.60 29.10 -11.29
N LYS A 598 7.35 29.77 -12.40
CA LYS A 598 6.98 31.20 -12.46
C LYS A 598 5.52 31.40 -12.82
N GLN A 599 4.96 30.53 -13.64
CA GLN A 599 3.58 30.65 -14.11
C GLN A 599 3.06 29.29 -14.53
N GLN A 600 1.81 29.00 -14.22
CA GLN A 600 1.08 27.82 -14.69
C GLN A 600 -0.28 28.28 -15.21
N ILE A 601 -0.67 27.77 -16.38
CA ILE A 601 -1.90 28.15 -17.07
C ILE A 601 -2.58 26.87 -17.53
N LYS A 602 -3.83 26.67 -17.13
CA LYS A 602 -4.68 25.56 -17.61
C LYS A 602 -5.53 26.05 -18.80
N ASN A 603 -5.69 25.20 -19.79
CA ASN A 603 -6.42 25.47 -21.04
C ASN A 603 -6.06 26.85 -21.65
N PRO A 604 -4.77 27.12 -21.90
CA PRO A 604 -4.36 28.40 -22.46
C PRO A 604 -5.01 28.64 -23.82
N ALA A 605 -5.31 29.90 -24.11
CA ALA A 605 -5.61 30.32 -25.48
C ALA A 605 -4.36 30.15 -26.38
N THR A 606 -4.46 30.50 -27.66
CA THR A 606 -3.33 30.45 -28.61
C THR A 606 -2.16 31.38 -28.25
N SER A 607 -2.28 32.17 -27.18
CA SER A 607 -1.22 32.99 -26.62
C SER A 607 -1.33 33.12 -25.10
N ILE A 608 -0.20 33.41 -24.46
CA ILE A 608 -0.09 33.63 -23.02
C ILE A 608 0.56 34.97 -22.71
N ASN A 609 0.18 35.56 -21.59
CA ASN A 609 0.75 36.80 -21.09
C ASN A 609 2.02 36.53 -20.29
N THR A 610 3.14 37.10 -20.74
CA THR A 610 4.46 36.99 -20.12
C THR A 610 4.90 38.27 -19.41
N SER A 611 4.07 39.32 -19.32
CA SER A 611 4.42 40.63 -18.75
C SER A 611 4.93 40.59 -17.30
N GLY A 612 4.55 39.56 -16.54
CA GLY A 612 5.03 39.31 -15.18
C GLY A 612 6.43 38.72 -15.07
N LEU A 613 7.05 38.31 -16.18
CA LEU A 613 8.40 37.74 -16.23
C LEU A 613 9.43 38.85 -16.46
N THR A 614 10.58 38.79 -15.79
CA THR A 614 11.72 39.70 -16.01
C THR A 614 12.61 39.20 -17.16
N ASP A 615 13.46 40.07 -17.72
CA ASP A 615 14.45 39.67 -18.73
C ASP A 615 15.28 38.47 -18.28
N GLY A 616 15.43 37.48 -19.16
CA GLY A 616 16.10 36.23 -18.83
C GLY A 616 15.69 35.04 -19.69
N ILE A 617 16.31 33.90 -19.42
CA ILE A 617 16.00 32.62 -20.08
C ILE A 617 14.94 31.88 -19.25
N TYR A 618 13.94 31.35 -19.93
CA TYR A 618 12.88 30.54 -19.36
C TYR A 618 12.72 29.23 -20.12
N PHE A 619 12.29 28.21 -19.38
CA PHE A 619 11.86 26.93 -19.93
C PHE A 619 10.34 26.86 -19.85
N ILE A 620 9.72 26.32 -20.88
CA ILE A 620 8.28 26.13 -20.94
C ILE A 620 7.98 24.66 -21.20
N THR A 621 7.14 24.08 -20.35
CA THR A 621 6.55 22.76 -20.53
C THR A 621 5.13 22.95 -21.01
N ILE A 622 4.81 22.36 -22.16
CA ILE A 622 3.50 22.41 -22.81
C ILE A 622 2.95 21.00 -22.77
N THR A 623 1.76 20.83 -22.22
CA THR A 623 1.03 19.56 -22.23
C THR A 623 -0.09 19.68 -23.25
N THR A 624 -0.16 18.74 -24.19
CA THR A 624 -1.30 18.67 -25.12
C THR A 624 -2.46 17.89 -24.49
N ASP A 625 -3.64 17.92 -25.11
CA ASP A 625 -4.79 17.10 -24.69
C ASP A 625 -4.56 15.59 -24.85
N GLU A 626 -3.53 15.18 -25.59
CA GLU A 626 -3.08 13.80 -25.72
C GLU A 626 -2.04 13.40 -24.66
N ASN A 627 -1.78 14.27 -23.66
CA ASN A 627 -0.74 14.12 -22.64
C ASN A 627 0.70 14.06 -23.20
N GLU A 628 0.94 14.57 -24.41
CA GLU A 628 2.31 14.77 -24.89
C GLU A 628 2.95 15.94 -24.15
N LEU A 629 4.14 15.71 -23.59
CA LEU A 629 4.94 16.73 -22.93
C LEU A 629 5.98 17.30 -23.90
N ILE A 630 5.90 18.61 -24.13
CA ILE A 630 6.79 19.33 -25.03
C ILE A 630 7.55 20.39 -24.26
N HIS A 631 8.88 20.28 -24.27
CA HIS A 631 9.77 21.25 -23.63
C HIS A 631 10.36 22.20 -24.67
N LYS A 632 10.27 23.51 -24.41
CA LYS A 632 10.93 24.54 -25.22
C LYS A 632 11.65 25.52 -24.31
N LYS A 633 12.54 26.29 -24.92
CA LYS A 633 13.26 27.40 -24.30
C LYS A 633 12.89 28.69 -25.01
N PHE A 634 12.64 29.74 -24.25
CA PHE A 634 12.48 31.10 -24.80
C PHE A 634 13.17 32.13 -23.91
N VAL A 635 13.40 33.31 -24.49
CA VAL A 635 14.07 34.44 -23.84
C VAL A 635 13.06 35.56 -23.68
N ILE A 636 12.97 36.15 -22.49
CA ILE A 636 12.32 37.46 -22.31
C ILE A 636 13.38 38.53 -22.53
N SER A 637 13.10 39.48 -23.42
CA SER A 637 13.94 40.65 -23.67
C SER A 637 13.01 41.83 -23.95
N ARG A 638 12.93 42.78 -23.03
CA ARG A 638 12.08 43.98 -23.15
C ARG A 638 12.87 45.27 -23.32
#